data_AF-A0A1F4FCB4-F1
#
_entry.id   AF-A0A1F4FCB4-F1
#
_cell.length_a   1.000
_cell.length_b   1.000
_cell.length_c   1.000
_cell.angle_alpha   90.00
_cell.angle_beta   90.00
_cell.angle_gamma   90.00
#
_symmetry.space_group_name_H-M   'P 1'
#
loop_
_entity.id
_entity.type
_entity.pdbx_description
1 polymer ?
#
loop_
_entity_poly.entity_id
_entity_poly.type
_entity_poly.pdbx_seq_one_letter_code
_entity_poly.pdbx_strand_id
1 'polypeptide(L)'
;MNAVTKFDVDLTPADVQTLANADAVAGFFARLGYDTNARTVQTPGNLGITAEGTLRPIRRIELIADQEELFQVYLFELASVTIAQTRALARTFRNRAGNFLLVLTSDYERLDFVLLERFLPPAADGTISERQVGIRPRALTLERRKPGRRELRVLKRLTWTETDGFAQHEKLVAAYAVADWSEEHFNNRALFSDYFLLERLQEFAEWREDPKPAYLELRELYLGAAARVAGKPCAELKRGLIDRALVTLGFDARPGKPAASHETADYQLFAPAGQRPLALLLVYPWARALDGKAVELSLLDRLLLESEDYAKELGARLKDRVFEDVFPHLAHGFVEHLRAQAGSRAVPQAQLDEIYQGTLTLLYRLLFLLYAEARDLFPVREVRGYWEASLTRLKREIAEHADDIGDEVAEKLKKSYREDSYAAWKRLARLFTVVDHGDAAHNVPFYNGGLFLTDPEKDDDTPEAAAAHFLAAHKVADRDLARALDLLSRTVDDKRHSLVFIDYKSLGVRQLGSIYEGLLEFKLLIASEKLAITKEKGREIYKPITELDERAQERAERVGRILKRGAEYLANDKRERKASGSYYTPDQPVEYIVEHAVGPVLEEKFEKMRPKLRAAQAERKAFFDKQKALEARGIKPDVASKADRIGEELVDELFDVKVLDLAMGSGHFLVEVVDFITDRMLAFLNAFPWNPVQAYLGRMRAAILAEAEQQGVTLDPAKLTDVNLLKRHDIRNTGGSP
;
A
#
# COMPACT_ATOMS: atom_id res chain seq x y z
N MET A 1 -36.24 11.54 28.35
CA MET A 1 -35.46 12.47 29.20
C MET A 1 -34.26 12.89 28.41
N ASN A 2 -34.06 14.19 28.25
CA ASN A 2 -33.06 14.79 27.36
C ASN A 2 -31.66 14.27 27.68
N ALA A 3 -31.11 13.38 26.85
CA ALA A 3 -29.69 13.15 26.79
C ALA A 3 -29.08 14.44 26.22
N VAL A 4 -28.74 15.38 27.11
CA VAL A 4 -27.90 16.52 26.74
C VAL A 4 -26.59 15.90 26.23
N THR A 5 -26.38 15.96 24.91
CA THR A 5 -25.20 15.42 24.25
C THR A 5 -23.99 16.17 24.79
N LYS A 6 -23.23 15.52 25.67
CA LYS A 6 -22.00 16.08 26.22
C LYS A 6 -20.89 15.89 25.19
N PHE A 7 -20.22 16.96 24.83
CA PHE A 7 -18.99 16.89 24.05
C PHE A 7 -17.80 16.63 24.97
N ASP A 8 -16.72 16.12 24.39
CA ASP A 8 -15.43 16.05 25.08
C ASP A 8 -15.03 17.46 25.57
N VAL A 9 -14.77 17.58 26.88
CA VAL A 9 -14.35 18.85 27.50
C VAL A 9 -12.99 19.24 26.94
N ASP A 10 -12.85 20.47 26.44
CA ASP A 10 -11.55 20.99 26.04
C ASP A 10 -10.62 21.11 27.26
N LEU A 11 -9.55 20.32 27.27
CA LEU A 11 -8.56 20.28 28.34
C LEU A 11 -7.33 21.12 27.97
N THR A 12 -6.90 21.94 28.92
CA THR A 12 -5.68 22.76 28.82
C THR A 12 -4.54 22.13 29.63
N PRO A 13 -3.27 22.49 29.36
CA PRO A 13 -2.16 22.09 30.21
C PRO A 13 -2.36 22.47 31.69
N ALA A 14 -3.01 23.61 31.96
CA ALA A 14 -3.29 24.07 33.31
C ALA A 14 -4.19 23.09 34.08
N ASP A 15 -5.17 22.49 33.40
CA ASP A 15 -6.09 21.52 34.01
C ASP A 15 -5.35 20.30 34.54
N VAL A 16 -4.36 19.81 33.79
CA VAL A 16 -3.49 18.71 34.21
C VAL A 16 -2.54 19.13 35.34
N GLN A 17 -1.98 20.34 35.27
CA GLN A 17 -1.04 20.84 36.28
C GLN A 17 -1.66 20.88 37.69
N THR A 18 -2.98 20.97 37.79
CA THR A 18 -3.70 20.94 39.08
C THR A 18 -3.75 19.57 39.77
N LEU A 19 -3.40 18.46 39.09
CA LEU A 19 -3.48 17.08 39.60
C LEU A 19 -2.43 16.72 40.67
N ALA A 20 -2.33 17.51 41.73
CA ALA A 20 -1.27 17.42 42.73
C ALA A 20 -1.60 16.50 43.92
N ASN A 21 -2.82 15.98 44.03
CA ASN A 21 -3.27 15.09 45.12
C ASN A 21 -4.56 14.33 44.72
N ALA A 22 -5.00 13.40 45.56
CA ALA A 22 -6.18 12.58 45.33
C ALA A 22 -7.47 13.41 45.13
N ASP A 23 -7.62 14.52 45.87
CA ASP A 23 -8.79 15.40 45.75
C ASP A 23 -8.84 16.09 44.38
N ALA A 24 -7.68 16.53 43.88
CA ALA A 24 -7.57 17.11 42.55
C ALA A 24 -7.86 16.08 41.44
N VAL A 25 -7.41 14.83 41.60
CA VAL A 25 -7.75 13.74 40.68
C VAL A 25 -9.26 13.48 40.68
N ALA A 26 -9.90 13.44 41.85
CA ALA A 26 -11.35 13.30 41.92
C ALA A 26 -12.10 14.48 41.28
N GLY A 27 -11.67 15.72 41.57
CA GLY A 27 -12.24 16.93 40.95
C GLY A 27 -12.11 16.94 39.43
N PHE A 28 -11.01 16.40 38.89
CA PHE A 28 -10.82 16.23 37.46
C PHE A 28 -11.83 15.26 36.85
N PHE A 29 -12.03 14.07 37.45
CA PHE A 29 -13.03 13.12 36.96
C PHE A 29 -14.48 13.63 37.12
N ALA A 30 -14.77 14.39 38.17
CA ALA A 30 -16.06 15.06 38.33
C ALA A 30 -16.32 16.07 37.19
N ARG A 31 -15.32 16.87 36.83
CA ARG A 31 -15.40 17.79 35.67
C ARG A 31 -15.59 17.05 34.34
N LEU A 32 -14.98 15.87 34.20
CA LEU A 32 -15.17 15.00 33.03
C LEU A 32 -16.54 14.31 33.02
N GLY A 33 -17.38 14.50 34.03
CA GLY A 33 -18.75 13.98 34.07
C GLY A 33 -18.90 12.59 34.69
N TYR A 34 -17.89 12.10 35.42
CA TYR A 34 -18.00 10.87 36.19
C TYR A 34 -18.67 11.12 37.55
N ASP A 35 -19.40 10.14 38.05
CA ASP A 35 -19.94 10.18 39.41
C ASP A 35 -18.84 9.89 40.45
N THR A 36 -18.42 10.93 41.15
CA THR A 36 -17.44 10.87 42.23
C THR A 36 -18.06 10.81 43.62
N ASN A 37 -19.39 10.70 43.74
CA ASN A 37 -20.07 10.62 45.05
C ASN A 37 -19.78 9.29 45.75
N ALA A 38 -19.51 8.23 44.99
CA ALA A 38 -19.10 6.92 45.49
C ALA A 38 -17.62 6.85 45.94
N ARG A 39 -16.92 7.99 45.99
CA ARG A 39 -15.50 8.05 46.34
C ARG A 39 -15.24 7.48 47.73
N THR A 40 -14.37 6.48 47.83
CA THR A 40 -14.09 5.81 49.10
C THR A 40 -12.68 5.22 49.15
N VAL A 41 -12.08 5.23 50.34
CA VAL A 41 -10.77 4.60 50.58
C VAL A 41 -10.94 3.08 50.55
N GLN A 42 -10.08 2.41 49.80
CA GLN A 42 -10.12 0.97 49.61
C GLN A 42 -8.95 0.29 50.28
N THR A 43 -9.15 -0.94 50.72
CA THR A 43 -8.06 -1.78 51.22
C THR A 43 -7.63 -2.78 50.14
N PRO A 44 -6.36 -3.24 50.15
CA PRO A 44 -5.93 -4.29 49.25
C PRO A 44 -6.77 -5.58 49.37
N GLY A 45 -7.28 -5.86 50.57
CA GLY A 45 -8.20 -6.97 50.83
C GLY A 45 -9.52 -6.86 50.09
N ASN A 46 -10.16 -5.68 50.09
CA ASN A 46 -11.38 -5.42 49.30
C ASN A 46 -11.14 -5.62 47.79
N LEU A 47 -9.90 -5.34 47.36
CA LEU A 47 -9.49 -5.51 45.97
C LEU A 47 -8.96 -6.93 45.63
N GLY A 48 -9.00 -7.87 46.59
CA GLY A 48 -8.51 -9.25 46.38
C GLY A 48 -7.02 -9.32 46.06
N ILE A 49 -6.25 -8.30 46.45
CA ILE A 49 -4.81 -8.22 46.25
C ILE A 49 -4.16 -9.00 47.39
N THR A 50 -3.72 -10.23 47.11
CA THR A 50 -3.15 -11.13 48.13
C THR A 50 -1.65 -11.40 47.94
N ALA A 51 -1.11 -11.15 46.75
CA ALA A 51 0.29 -11.38 46.45
C ALA A 51 1.18 -10.35 47.16
N GLU A 52 2.10 -10.83 48.01
CA GLU A 52 2.96 -9.99 48.85
C GLU A 52 3.80 -8.98 48.03
N GLY A 53 4.29 -9.38 46.86
CA GLY A 53 5.03 -8.51 45.94
C GLY A 53 4.19 -7.38 45.33
N THR A 54 2.86 -7.52 45.29
CA THR A 54 1.93 -6.47 44.84
C THR A 54 1.41 -5.63 46.00
N LEU A 55 1.33 -6.20 47.21
CA LEU A 55 0.91 -5.52 48.42
C LEU A 55 1.95 -4.51 48.92
N ARG A 56 3.21 -4.95 49.03
CA ARG A 56 4.29 -4.17 49.66
C ARG A 56 4.49 -2.76 49.06
N PRO A 57 4.34 -2.54 47.74
CA PRO A 57 4.50 -1.20 47.16
C PRO A 57 3.29 -0.27 47.34
N ILE A 58 2.10 -0.77 47.74
CA ILE A 58 0.88 0.04 47.82
C ILE A 58 0.88 0.87 49.11
N ARG A 59 0.79 2.19 48.97
CA ARG A 59 0.65 3.13 50.11
C ARG A 59 -0.81 3.44 50.40
N ARG A 60 -1.61 3.67 49.35
CA ARG A 60 -3.04 4.03 49.44
C ARG A 60 -3.78 3.56 48.20
N ILE A 61 -5.03 3.18 48.38
CA ILE A 61 -5.96 2.86 47.30
C ILE A 61 -7.25 3.64 47.53
N GLU A 62 -7.80 4.21 46.47
CA GLU A 62 -9.05 4.96 46.53
C GLU A 62 -9.89 4.70 45.29
N LEU A 63 -11.17 4.41 45.49
CA LEU A 63 -12.16 4.48 44.40
C LEU A 63 -12.46 5.96 44.19
N ILE A 64 -12.17 6.49 43.02
CA ILE A 64 -12.33 7.90 42.67
C ILE A 64 -13.70 8.18 42.06
N ALA A 65 -14.16 7.29 41.19
CA ALA A 65 -15.45 7.41 40.53
C ALA A 65 -16.05 6.03 40.26
N ASP A 66 -17.38 5.96 40.29
CA ASP A 66 -18.15 4.75 40.00
C ASP A 66 -19.40 5.10 39.21
N GLN A 67 -19.51 4.58 38.00
CA GLN A 67 -20.67 4.76 37.14
C GLN A 67 -21.44 3.44 37.07
N GLU A 68 -22.42 3.30 37.96
CA GLU A 68 -23.34 2.15 38.04
C GLU A 68 -22.63 0.78 38.13
N GLU A 69 -21.45 0.70 38.73
CA GLU A 69 -20.59 -0.50 38.78
C GLU A 69 -20.12 -1.02 37.40
N LEU A 70 -20.48 -0.33 36.32
CA LEU A 70 -20.12 -0.68 34.94
C LEU A 70 -18.77 -0.09 34.54
N PHE A 71 -18.42 1.07 35.08
CA PHE A 71 -17.12 1.70 34.85
C PHE A 71 -16.60 2.38 36.12
N GLN A 72 -15.47 1.90 36.62
CA GLN A 72 -14.87 2.35 37.88
C GLN A 72 -13.47 2.92 37.67
N VAL A 73 -13.17 4.01 38.37
CA VAL A 73 -11.87 4.68 38.37
C VAL A 73 -11.21 4.51 39.72
N TYR A 74 -10.03 3.88 39.77
CA TYR A 74 -9.26 3.70 41.01
C TYR A 74 -7.96 4.49 40.97
N LEU A 75 -7.60 5.11 42.08
CA LEU A 75 -6.30 5.73 42.31
C LEU A 75 -5.45 4.83 43.21
N PHE A 76 -4.23 4.55 42.78
CA PHE A 76 -3.22 3.83 43.56
C PHE A 76 -2.02 4.74 43.79
N GLU A 77 -1.74 5.04 45.05
CA GLU A 77 -0.47 5.64 45.46
C GLU A 77 0.50 4.52 45.80
N LEU A 78 1.62 4.47 45.07
CA LEU A 78 2.61 3.41 45.17
C LEU A 78 3.96 3.98 45.65
N ALA A 79 4.82 3.15 46.24
CA ALA A 79 6.19 3.53 46.56
C ALA A 79 7.04 3.80 45.30
N SER A 80 6.72 3.11 44.21
CA SER A 80 7.24 3.32 42.85
C SER A 80 6.23 2.76 41.86
N VAL A 81 6.20 3.29 40.63
CA VAL A 81 5.35 2.79 39.54
C VAL A 81 6.24 2.06 38.52
N THR A 82 6.08 0.74 38.41
CA THR A 82 6.84 -0.10 37.46
C THR A 82 5.91 -0.92 36.57
N ILE A 83 6.36 -1.29 35.37
CA ILE A 83 5.61 -2.15 34.43
C ILE A 83 5.17 -3.46 35.08
N ALA A 84 6.03 -4.05 35.93
CA ALA A 84 5.73 -5.28 36.63
C ALA A 84 4.56 -5.11 37.63
N GLN A 85 4.57 -4.01 38.40
CA GLN A 85 3.48 -3.69 39.34
C GLN A 85 2.18 -3.36 38.61
N THR A 86 2.22 -2.56 37.53
CA THR A 86 1.04 -2.25 36.71
C THR A 86 0.39 -3.52 36.16
N ARG A 87 1.19 -4.47 35.65
CA ARG A 87 0.69 -5.77 35.17
C ARG A 87 0.15 -6.64 36.31
N ALA A 88 0.78 -6.60 37.48
CA ALA A 88 0.32 -7.35 38.64
C ALA A 88 -1.04 -6.82 39.15
N LEU A 89 -1.19 -5.50 39.26
CA LEU A 89 -2.46 -4.84 39.60
C LEU A 89 -3.53 -5.14 38.55
N ALA A 90 -3.23 -5.00 37.26
CA ALA A 90 -4.22 -5.31 36.20
C ALA A 90 -4.77 -6.75 36.31
N ARG A 91 -3.96 -7.73 36.72
CA ARG A 91 -4.39 -9.12 36.88
C ARG A 91 -5.43 -9.30 37.98
N THR A 92 -5.44 -8.49 39.03
CA THR A 92 -6.42 -8.61 40.13
C THR A 92 -7.83 -8.17 39.70
N PHE A 93 -7.91 -7.39 38.62
CA PHE A 93 -9.17 -6.94 38.01
C PHE A 93 -9.67 -7.85 36.88
N ARG A 94 -8.96 -8.94 36.55
CA ARG A 94 -9.32 -9.83 35.42
C ARG A 94 -10.74 -10.40 35.53
N ASN A 95 -11.11 -10.87 36.72
CA ASN A 95 -12.36 -11.60 36.95
C ASN A 95 -13.44 -10.75 37.64
N ARG A 96 -13.23 -9.44 37.79
CA ARG A 96 -14.21 -8.54 38.43
C ARG A 96 -15.34 -8.18 37.47
N ALA A 97 -16.52 -7.83 37.95
CA ALA A 97 -17.55 -7.25 37.09
C ALA A 97 -17.21 -5.78 36.79
N GLY A 98 -17.56 -5.29 35.60
CA GLY A 98 -17.32 -3.91 35.18
C GLY A 98 -15.99 -3.68 34.45
N ASN A 99 -15.83 -2.44 34.00
CA ASN A 99 -14.66 -1.90 33.30
C ASN A 99 -13.88 -0.97 34.22
N PHE A 100 -12.56 -0.88 34.02
CA PHE A 100 -11.68 -0.22 34.99
C PHE A 100 -10.65 0.68 34.34
N LEU A 101 -10.49 1.86 34.94
CA LEU A 101 -9.38 2.77 34.70
C LEU A 101 -8.59 2.95 36.00
N LEU A 102 -7.30 2.66 35.98
CA LEU A 102 -6.43 2.83 37.15
C LEU A 102 -5.54 4.06 36.95
N VAL A 103 -5.53 4.97 37.92
CA VAL A 103 -4.56 6.07 38.00
C VAL A 103 -3.47 5.64 38.96
N LEU A 104 -2.24 5.50 38.48
CA LEU A 104 -1.10 5.06 39.29
C LEU A 104 -0.12 6.22 39.45
N THR A 105 0.32 6.49 40.68
CA THR A 105 1.32 7.53 40.95
C THR A 105 2.15 7.20 42.19
N SER A 106 3.38 7.74 42.27
CA SER A 106 4.20 7.68 43.49
C SER A 106 4.32 9.02 44.22
N ASP A 107 4.10 10.13 43.51
CA ASP A 107 4.41 11.49 43.98
C ASP A 107 3.52 12.59 43.38
N TYR A 108 2.54 12.24 42.53
CA TYR A 108 1.71 13.17 41.75
C TYR A 108 2.49 14.08 40.78
N GLU A 109 3.78 13.86 40.56
CA GLU A 109 4.51 14.50 39.45
C GLU A 109 4.33 13.71 38.16
N ARG A 110 4.30 12.38 38.28
CA ARG A 110 3.94 11.45 37.20
C ARG A 110 2.67 10.68 37.53
N LEU A 111 1.71 10.68 36.60
CA LEU A 111 0.48 9.90 36.69
C LEU A 111 0.34 8.98 35.49
N ASP A 112 0.20 7.67 35.73
CA ASP A 112 -0.09 6.70 34.68
C ASP A 112 -1.60 6.39 34.69
N PHE A 113 -2.32 6.78 33.64
CA PHE A 113 -3.72 6.43 33.41
C PHE A 113 -3.76 5.10 32.66
N VAL A 114 -4.18 4.04 33.32
CA VAL A 114 -4.09 2.65 32.86
C VAL A 114 -5.49 2.09 32.61
N LEU A 115 -5.90 2.05 31.35
CA LEU A 115 -7.15 1.41 30.93
C LEU A 115 -6.97 -0.10 30.90
N LEU A 116 -7.89 -0.84 31.53
CA LEU A 116 -7.87 -2.30 31.52
C LEU A 116 -8.73 -2.83 30.38
N GLU A 117 -8.09 -3.44 29.38
CA GLU A 117 -8.75 -4.07 28.23
C GLU A 117 -8.78 -5.59 28.43
N ARG A 118 -9.95 -6.20 28.34
CA ARG A 118 -10.09 -7.66 28.34
C ARG A 118 -10.03 -8.16 26.91
N PHE A 119 -9.35 -9.28 26.70
CA PHE A 119 -9.28 -9.91 25.39
C PHE A 119 -9.33 -11.42 25.51
N LEU A 120 -9.92 -12.07 24.51
CA LEU A 120 -9.80 -13.51 24.33
C LEU A 120 -8.54 -13.80 23.51
N PRO A 121 -7.59 -14.60 24.02
CA PRO A 121 -6.45 -15.03 23.22
C PRO A 121 -6.92 -15.81 21.98
N PRO A 122 -6.22 -15.70 20.84
CA PRO A 122 -6.46 -16.59 19.70
C PRO A 122 -6.27 -18.05 20.12
N ALA A 123 -7.02 -18.96 19.50
CA ALA A 123 -6.91 -20.39 19.80
C ALA A 123 -5.50 -20.87 19.50
N ALA A 124 -4.88 -21.59 20.44
CA ALA A 124 -3.71 -22.39 20.13
C ALA A 124 -4.16 -23.61 19.32
N ASP A 125 -3.44 -23.93 18.25
CA ASP A 125 -3.77 -25.04 17.38
C ASP A 125 -3.93 -26.36 18.17
N GLY A 126 -5.05 -27.05 17.93
CA GLY A 126 -5.22 -28.45 18.31
C GLY A 126 -5.72 -28.79 19.72
N THR A 127 -6.13 -27.83 20.58
CA THR A 127 -6.74 -28.20 21.88
C THR A 127 -8.05 -27.46 22.19
N ILE A 128 -9.09 -28.25 22.52
CA ILE A 128 -10.37 -27.75 23.06
C ILE A 128 -10.17 -27.56 24.58
N SER A 129 -9.55 -26.46 24.96
CA SER A 129 -9.52 -26.00 26.36
C SER A 129 -10.39 -24.76 26.53
N GLU A 130 -11.06 -24.62 27.67
CA GLU A 130 -11.75 -23.38 28.04
C GLU A 130 -10.77 -22.20 27.95
N ARG A 131 -11.09 -21.22 27.10
CA ARG A 131 -10.23 -20.07 26.85
C ARG A 131 -10.33 -19.11 28.03
N GLN A 132 -9.23 -18.95 28.78
CA GLN A 132 -9.20 -17.99 29.87
C GLN A 132 -9.11 -16.56 29.32
N VAL A 133 -9.99 -15.67 29.76
CA VAL A 133 -9.98 -14.24 29.41
C VAL A 133 -8.66 -13.61 29.88
N GLY A 134 -7.92 -13.01 28.94
CA GLY A 134 -6.74 -12.21 29.21
C GLY A 134 -7.11 -10.77 29.59
N ILE A 135 -6.22 -10.10 30.32
CA ILE A 135 -6.33 -8.67 30.61
C ILE A 135 -5.04 -7.96 30.20
N ARG A 136 -5.18 -6.86 29.46
CA ARG A 136 -4.10 -6.03 28.93
C ARG A 136 -4.22 -4.63 29.50
N PRO A 137 -3.24 -4.14 30.27
CA PRO A 137 -3.19 -2.74 30.68
C PRO A 137 -2.67 -1.87 29.52
N ARG A 138 -3.42 -0.85 29.14
CA ARG A 138 -2.98 0.23 28.24
C ARG A 138 -2.67 1.47 29.06
N ALA A 139 -1.40 1.83 29.17
CA ALA A 139 -0.95 2.92 30.03
C ALA A 139 -0.69 4.21 29.22
N LEU A 140 -1.28 5.31 29.67
CA LEU A 140 -0.98 6.67 29.23
C LEU A 140 -0.24 7.38 30.37
N THR A 141 1.07 7.58 30.20
CA THR A 141 1.92 8.28 31.18
C THR A 141 1.84 9.79 30.99
N LEU A 142 1.54 10.49 32.07
CA LEU A 142 1.37 11.94 32.12
C LEU A 142 2.40 12.58 33.06
N GLU A 143 3.21 13.49 32.54
CA GLU A 143 4.09 14.37 33.31
C GLU A 143 3.31 15.64 33.71
N ARG A 144 2.96 15.78 34.99
CA ARG A 144 2.04 16.83 35.48
C ARG A 144 2.53 18.23 35.15
N ARG A 145 3.83 18.50 35.31
CA ARG A 145 4.42 19.84 35.12
C ARG A 145 4.43 20.27 33.65
N LYS A 146 4.58 19.32 32.73
CA LYS A 146 4.68 19.56 31.29
C LYS A 146 3.91 18.48 30.54
N PRO A 147 2.56 18.53 30.55
CA PRO A 147 1.75 17.55 29.86
C PRO A 147 1.98 17.66 28.35
N GLY A 148 2.25 16.53 27.70
CA GLY A 148 2.40 16.48 26.25
C GLY A 148 1.06 16.60 25.54
N ARG A 149 1.11 17.02 24.27
CA ARG A 149 -0.09 17.25 23.44
C ARG A 149 -0.85 15.96 23.15
N ARG A 150 -0.12 14.84 22.98
CA ARG A 150 -0.70 13.51 22.80
C ARG A 150 -1.52 13.13 24.02
N GLU A 151 -0.97 13.30 25.21
CA GLU A 151 -1.63 12.96 26.46
C GLU A 151 -2.89 13.79 26.65
N LEU A 152 -2.82 15.11 26.42
CA LEU A 152 -3.99 15.99 26.49
C LEU A 152 -5.11 15.56 25.54
N ARG A 153 -4.77 15.16 24.30
CA ARG A 153 -5.74 14.68 23.32
C ARG A 153 -6.46 13.42 23.79
N VAL A 154 -5.74 12.48 24.39
CA VAL A 154 -6.31 11.23 24.91
C VAL A 154 -7.11 11.50 26.19
N LEU A 155 -6.60 12.32 27.11
CA LEU A 155 -7.30 12.72 28.33
C LEU A 155 -8.62 13.43 28.01
N LYS A 156 -8.69 14.22 26.93
CA LYS A 156 -9.93 14.85 26.47
C LYS A 156 -11.04 13.80 26.22
N ARG A 157 -10.66 12.64 25.68
CA ARG A 157 -11.57 11.52 25.39
C ARG A 157 -12.07 10.80 26.64
N LEU A 158 -11.45 11.04 27.81
CA LEU A 158 -11.96 10.54 29.08
C LEU A 158 -13.31 11.15 29.44
N THR A 159 -13.69 12.32 28.90
CA THR A 159 -15.01 12.92 29.14
C THR A 159 -16.13 11.89 28.95
N TRP A 160 -17.03 11.81 29.92
CA TRP A 160 -18.19 10.94 29.86
C TRP A 160 -19.22 11.51 28.88
N THR A 161 -19.29 10.91 27.70
CA THR A 161 -20.19 11.34 26.61
C THR A 161 -21.12 10.22 26.16
N GLU A 162 -20.80 8.97 26.49
CA GLU A 162 -21.55 7.81 26.03
C GLU A 162 -22.71 7.45 26.96
N THR A 163 -23.62 6.62 26.44
CA THR A 163 -24.87 6.24 27.10
C THR A 163 -24.68 5.33 28.31
N ASP A 164 -23.60 4.53 28.33
CA ASP A 164 -23.29 3.57 29.37
C ASP A 164 -21.78 3.30 29.48
N GLY A 165 -21.39 2.56 30.52
CA GLY A 165 -19.99 2.24 30.80
C GLY A 165 -19.30 1.32 29.78
N PHE A 166 -20.03 0.53 28.99
CA PHE A 166 -19.44 -0.29 27.92
C PHE A 166 -19.11 0.57 26.71
N ALA A 167 -20.05 1.39 26.25
CA ALA A 167 -19.83 2.33 25.15
C ALA A 167 -18.69 3.32 25.49
N GLN A 168 -18.67 3.82 26.72
CA GLN A 168 -17.57 4.66 27.21
C GLN A 168 -16.24 3.90 27.21
N HIS A 169 -16.21 2.63 27.62
CA HIS A 169 -14.98 1.81 27.57
C HIS A 169 -14.48 1.61 26.13
N GLU A 170 -15.35 1.28 25.19
CA GLU A 170 -15.00 1.12 23.77
C GLU A 170 -14.43 2.42 23.18
N LYS A 171 -15.04 3.57 23.49
CA LYS A 171 -14.53 4.90 23.13
C LYS A 171 -13.10 5.09 23.63
N LEU A 172 -12.81 4.68 24.86
CA LEU A 172 -11.46 4.80 25.45
C LEU A 172 -10.48 3.79 24.85
N VAL A 173 -10.89 2.56 24.57
CA VAL A 173 -10.04 1.59 23.87
C VAL A 173 -9.61 2.14 22.50
N ALA A 174 -10.55 2.72 21.75
CA ALA A 174 -10.24 3.37 20.48
C ALA A 174 -9.29 4.57 20.65
N ALA A 175 -9.53 5.44 21.65
CA ALA A 175 -8.67 6.59 21.93
C ALA A 175 -7.23 6.18 22.30
N TYR A 176 -7.07 5.17 23.16
CA TYR A 176 -5.76 4.65 23.54
C TYR A 176 -5.07 3.91 22.38
N ALA A 177 -5.82 3.18 21.56
CA ALA A 177 -5.27 2.53 20.37
C ALA A 177 -4.73 3.56 19.37
N VAL A 178 -5.43 4.68 19.14
CA VAL A 178 -4.91 5.77 18.28
C VAL A 178 -3.67 6.41 18.90
N ALA A 179 -3.64 6.57 20.22
CA ALA A 179 -2.51 7.14 20.94
C ALA A 179 -1.21 6.35 20.77
N ASP A 180 -1.31 5.01 20.70
CA ASP A 180 -0.18 4.10 20.51
C ASP A 180 0.58 4.36 19.20
N TRP A 181 -0.09 4.92 18.18
CA TRP A 181 0.48 5.19 16.85
C TRP A 181 0.61 6.68 16.52
N SER A 182 0.04 7.58 17.33
CA SER A 182 0.10 9.02 17.10
C SER A 182 1.38 9.63 17.68
N GLU A 183 2.12 10.38 16.86
CA GLU A 183 3.27 11.16 17.31
C GLU A 183 2.83 12.41 18.12
N GLU A 184 3.79 13.10 18.75
CA GLU A 184 3.56 14.40 19.41
C GLU A 184 3.05 15.46 18.42
N HIS A 185 3.43 15.32 17.15
CA HIS A 185 3.04 16.13 16.00
C HIS A 185 1.90 15.48 15.22
N PHE A 186 1.19 16.22 14.36
CA PHE A 186 0.10 15.64 13.61
C PHE A 186 0.64 14.66 12.57
N ASN A 187 0.24 13.39 12.65
CA ASN A 187 0.50 12.42 11.57
C ASN A 187 -0.44 12.72 10.39
N ASN A 188 -0.15 13.79 9.66
CA ASN A 188 -0.98 14.30 8.57
C ASN A 188 -0.48 13.90 7.18
N ARG A 189 0.40 12.89 7.09
CA ARG A 189 1.03 12.43 5.83
C ARG A 189 1.58 13.58 4.96
N ALA A 190 2.09 14.65 5.59
CA ALA A 190 2.63 15.85 4.96
C ALA A 190 1.62 16.70 4.14
N LEU A 191 0.30 16.51 4.32
CA LEU A 191 -0.72 17.35 3.65
C LEU A 191 -0.64 18.82 4.07
N PHE A 192 -0.30 19.07 5.34
CA PHE A 192 -0.11 20.42 5.89
C PHE A 192 1.13 20.42 6.77
N SER A 193 1.85 21.54 6.86
CA SER A 193 2.91 21.63 7.87
C SER A 193 2.29 21.69 9.27
N ASP A 194 2.98 21.14 10.27
CA ASP A 194 2.55 21.32 11.67
C ASP A 194 2.46 22.81 12.03
N TYR A 195 3.35 23.65 11.48
CA TYR A 195 3.26 25.10 11.64
C TYR A 195 1.93 25.66 11.10
N PHE A 196 1.47 25.19 9.94
CA PHE A 196 0.18 25.61 9.42
C PHE A 196 -0.96 25.17 10.34
N LEU A 197 -0.99 23.90 10.75
CA LEU A 197 -2.06 23.37 11.61
C LEU A 197 -2.07 23.97 13.02
N LEU A 198 -0.89 24.27 13.56
CA LEU A 198 -0.72 24.74 14.93
C LEU A 198 -0.86 26.26 15.06
N GLU A 199 -0.34 27.01 14.10
CA GLU A 199 -0.23 28.47 14.21
C GLU A 199 -1.16 29.16 13.22
N ARG A 200 -1.06 28.82 11.92
CA ARG A 200 -1.79 29.54 10.85
C ARG A 200 -3.27 29.23 10.83
N LEU A 201 -3.65 27.98 11.07
CA LEU A 201 -5.05 27.54 10.97
C LEU A 201 -5.94 28.25 12.00
N GLN A 202 -5.39 28.60 13.16
CA GLN A 202 -6.11 29.33 14.21
C GLN A 202 -6.32 30.81 13.90
N GLU A 203 -5.61 31.35 12.90
CA GLU A 203 -5.78 32.73 12.44
C GLU A 203 -7.05 32.92 11.59
N PHE A 204 -7.56 31.84 10.97
CA PHE A 204 -8.79 31.87 10.19
C PHE A 204 -10.00 32.10 11.11
N ALA A 205 -10.92 32.97 10.69
CA ALA A 205 -12.09 33.31 11.49
C ALA A 205 -13.00 32.08 11.72
N GLU A 206 -13.06 31.22 10.69
CA GLU A 206 -13.79 29.97 10.62
C GLU A 206 -13.32 28.97 11.68
N TRP A 207 -12.05 29.03 12.11
CA TRP A 207 -11.52 28.17 13.18
C TRP A 207 -12.17 28.43 14.54
N ARG A 208 -12.74 29.62 14.72
CA ARG A 208 -13.43 30.01 15.95
C ARG A 208 -14.91 29.64 15.93
N GLU A 209 -15.42 29.11 14.83
CA GLU A 209 -16.78 28.61 14.76
C GLU A 209 -16.92 27.33 15.59
N ASP A 210 -18.03 27.19 16.29
CA ASP A 210 -18.35 25.96 17.00
C ASP A 210 -19.22 25.05 16.09
N PRO A 211 -18.67 23.98 15.48
CA PRO A 211 -19.43 23.12 14.59
C PRO A 211 -20.37 22.17 15.36
N LYS A 212 -20.25 22.11 16.69
CA LYS A 212 -20.97 21.16 17.55
C LYS A 212 -22.49 21.22 17.39
N PRO A 213 -23.17 22.39 17.34
CA PRO A 213 -24.62 22.44 17.17
C PRO A 213 -25.09 21.85 15.85
N ALA A 214 -24.43 22.19 14.73
CA ALA A 214 -24.75 21.66 13.41
C ALA A 214 -24.48 20.15 13.34
N TYR A 215 -23.38 19.68 13.92
CA TYR A 215 -23.06 18.26 14.00
C TYR A 215 -24.14 17.46 14.77
N LEU A 216 -24.65 17.97 15.89
CA LEU A 216 -25.71 17.29 16.64
C LEU A 216 -26.99 17.15 15.83
N GLU A 217 -27.42 18.23 15.18
CA GLU A 217 -28.64 18.19 14.37
C GLU A 217 -28.48 17.22 13.18
N LEU A 218 -27.31 17.18 12.52
CA LEU A 218 -27.01 16.20 11.49
C LEU A 218 -26.99 14.77 12.03
N ARG A 219 -26.37 14.53 13.19
CA ARG A 219 -26.31 13.20 13.82
C ARG A 219 -27.70 12.68 14.16
N GLU A 220 -28.57 13.50 14.76
CA GLU A 220 -29.96 13.11 15.05
C GLU A 220 -30.81 12.89 13.79
N LEU A 221 -30.53 13.68 12.75
CA LEU A 221 -31.16 13.49 11.44
C LEU A 221 -30.76 12.15 10.82
N TYR A 222 -29.53 11.71 11.08
CA TYR A 222 -28.94 10.51 10.50
C TYR A 222 -29.22 9.24 11.34
N LEU A 223 -29.24 9.34 12.67
CA LEU A 223 -29.54 8.23 13.57
C LEU A 223 -30.93 7.65 13.30
N GLY A 224 -31.00 6.36 12.94
CA GLY A 224 -32.26 5.71 12.58
C GLY A 224 -32.89 6.24 11.29
N ALA A 225 -32.16 6.98 10.45
CA ALA A 225 -32.62 7.42 9.14
C ALA A 225 -33.02 6.23 8.27
N ALA A 226 -32.21 5.15 8.28
CA ALA A 226 -32.50 3.91 7.56
C ALA A 226 -33.91 3.35 7.89
N ALA A 227 -34.28 3.28 9.17
CA ALA A 227 -35.61 2.82 9.58
C ALA A 227 -36.74 3.78 9.15
N ARG A 228 -36.45 5.09 9.08
CA ARG A 228 -37.42 6.13 8.70
C ARG A 228 -37.65 6.23 7.19
N VAL A 229 -36.64 5.91 6.38
CA VAL A 229 -36.63 6.12 4.92
C VAL A 229 -36.66 4.83 4.10
N ALA A 230 -36.44 3.67 4.71
CA ALA A 230 -36.52 2.38 4.02
C ALA A 230 -37.87 2.17 3.35
N GLY A 231 -37.85 1.77 2.07
CA GLY A 231 -39.04 1.49 1.25
C GLY A 231 -39.83 2.73 0.82
N LYS A 232 -39.36 3.94 1.11
CA LYS A 232 -40.05 5.19 0.72
C LYS A 232 -39.55 5.76 -0.61
N PRO A 233 -40.37 6.56 -1.32
CA PRO A 233 -39.96 7.22 -2.56
C PRO A 233 -38.78 8.18 -2.34
N CYS A 234 -37.92 8.33 -3.36
CA CYS A 234 -36.76 9.23 -3.33
C CYS A 234 -37.11 10.68 -2.93
N ALA A 235 -38.30 11.16 -3.29
CA ALA A 235 -38.78 12.49 -2.91
C ALA A 235 -39.02 12.66 -1.39
N GLU A 236 -39.33 11.58 -0.67
CA GLU A 236 -39.42 11.61 0.81
C GLU A 236 -38.05 11.55 1.48
N LEU A 237 -37.09 10.82 0.89
CA LEU A 237 -35.70 10.82 1.35
C LEU A 237 -35.06 12.20 1.17
N LYS A 238 -35.25 12.83 0.00
CA LYS A 238 -34.76 14.18 -0.29
C LYS A 238 -35.28 15.20 0.75
N ARG A 239 -36.59 15.25 0.97
CA ARG A 239 -37.20 16.16 1.97
C ARG A 239 -36.84 15.82 3.42
N GLY A 240 -36.83 14.53 3.76
CA GLY A 240 -36.68 14.07 5.14
C GLY A 240 -35.24 14.08 5.65
N LEU A 241 -34.26 13.97 4.74
CA LEU A 241 -32.85 13.80 5.08
C LEU A 241 -31.97 14.85 4.39
N ILE A 242 -32.02 14.96 3.06
CA ILE A 242 -31.08 15.82 2.31
C ILE A 242 -31.37 17.31 2.54
N ASP A 243 -32.61 17.75 2.36
CA ASP A 243 -32.99 19.17 2.52
C ASP A 243 -32.67 19.67 3.94
N ARG A 244 -33.01 18.85 4.95
CA ARG A 244 -32.72 19.17 6.35
C ARG A 244 -31.22 19.24 6.62
N ALA A 245 -30.44 18.32 6.08
CA ALA A 245 -28.98 18.33 6.24
C ALA A 245 -28.36 19.59 5.63
N LEU A 246 -28.81 20.01 4.44
CA LEU A 246 -28.29 21.20 3.77
C LEU A 246 -28.61 22.49 4.54
N VAL A 247 -29.81 22.59 5.10
CA VAL A 247 -30.20 23.71 5.97
C VAL A 247 -29.34 23.76 7.23
N THR A 248 -29.12 22.61 7.89
CA THR A 248 -28.27 22.52 9.08
C THR A 248 -26.81 22.91 8.77
N LEU A 249 -26.33 22.61 7.57
CA LEU A 249 -25.01 23.02 7.08
C LEU A 249 -24.94 24.48 6.63
N GLY A 250 -26.05 25.23 6.70
CA GLY A 250 -26.10 26.66 6.38
C GLY A 250 -26.20 26.99 4.89
N PHE A 251 -26.54 26.03 4.03
CA PHE A 251 -26.72 26.28 2.60
C PHE A 251 -28.14 26.77 2.27
N ASP A 252 -28.23 27.75 1.37
CA ASP A 252 -29.47 28.00 0.62
C ASP A 252 -29.49 27.04 -0.58
N ALA A 253 -30.13 25.88 -0.39
CA ALA A 253 -30.22 24.84 -1.40
C ALA A 253 -31.44 25.05 -2.30
N ARG A 254 -31.20 25.36 -3.58
CA ARG A 254 -32.26 25.58 -4.57
C ARG A 254 -32.43 24.34 -5.43
N PRO A 255 -33.66 23.80 -5.58
CA PRO A 255 -33.89 22.58 -6.34
C PRO A 255 -33.61 22.80 -7.83
N GLY A 256 -32.89 21.86 -8.44
CA GLY A 256 -32.62 21.80 -9.88
C GLY A 256 -33.47 20.75 -10.59
N LYS A 257 -33.11 20.43 -11.84
CA LYS A 257 -33.76 19.32 -12.57
C LYS A 257 -33.19 17.98 -12.08
N PRO A 258 -34.01 16.91 -11.98
CA PRO A 258 -33.52 15.58 -11.61
C PRO A 258 -32.31 15.20 -12.45
N ALA A 259 -31.23 14.76 -11.80
CA ALA A 259 -29.98 14.49 -12.47
C ALA A 259 -30.12 13.33 -13.47
N ALA A 260 -29.92 13.61 -14.76
CA ALA A 260 -29.79 12.60 -15.83
C ALA A 260 -28.34 12.47 -16.33
N SER A 261 -27.47 13.42 -15.97
CA SER A 261 -26.04 13.48 -16.30
C SER A 261 -25.29 14.38 -15.30
N HIS A 262 -23.96 14.41 -15.34
CA HIS A 262 -23.11 15.29 -14.52
C HIS A 262 -23.34 16.80 -14.74
N GLU A 263 -24.04 17.18 -15.82
CA GLU A 263 -24.36 18.57 -16.16
C GLU A 263 -25.68 19.07 -15.55
N THR A 264 -26.49 18.16 -14.96
CA THR A 264 -27.80 18.46 -14.36
C THR A 264 -27.80 18.05 -12.89
N ALA A 265 -27.93 19.01 -11.98
CA ALA A 265 -27.86 18.77 -10.54
C ALA A 265 -29.24 18.82 -9.86
N ASP A 266 -29.44 17.96 -8.86
CA ASP A 266 -30.65 17.95 -8.05
C ASP A 266 -30.77 19.20 -7.17
N TYR A 267 -29.64 19.76 -6.74
CA TYR A 267 -29.59 21.04 -6.03
C TYR A 267 -28.42 21.91 -6.49
N GLN A 268 -28.64 23.22 -6.45
CA GLN A 268 -27.61 24.24 -6.50
C GLN A 268 -27.46 24.84 -5.10
N LEU A 269 -26.25 24.79 -4.54
CA LEU A 269 -25.98 25.26 -3.18
C LEU A 269 -25.43 26.68 -3.20
N PHE A 270 -26.03 27.58 -2.44
CA PHE A 270 -25.61 28.97 -2.31
C PHE A 270 -25.16 29.26 -0.88
N ALA A 271 -24.25 30.23 -0.73
CA ALA A 271 -24.05 30.89 0.55
C ALA A 271 -25.36 31.58 1.00
N PRO A 272 -25.57 31.81 2.30
CA PRO A 272 -26.67 32.66 2.77
C PRO A 272 -26.67 34.00 2.03
N ALA A 273 -27.76 34.33 1.33
CA ALA A 273 -27.91 35.52 0.48
C ALA A 273 -26.95 35.64 -0.74
N GLY A 274 -26.28 34.55 -1.11
CA GLY A 274 -25.41 34.48 -2.29
C GLY A 274 -26.20 34.45 -3.61
N GLN A 275 -25.68 35.17 -4.63
CA GLN A 275 -26.27 35.18 -5.97
C GLN A 275 -25.64 34.15 -6.92
N ARG A 276 -24.47 33.60 -6.59
CA ARG A 276 -23.77 32.58 -7.38
C ARG A 276 -23.74 31.24 -6.64
N PRO A 277 -23.95 30.12 -7.34
CA PRO A 277 -23.86 28.81 -6.71
C PRO A 277 -22.42 28.51 -6.31
N LEU A 278 -22.23 28.05 -5.07
CA LEU A 278 -20.96 27.56 -4.55
C LEU A 278 -20.66 26.13 -5.03
N ALA A 279 -21.70 25.31 -5.14
CA ALA A 279 -21.58 23.90 -5.50
C ALA A 279 -22.86 23.36 -6.15
N LEU A 280 -22.72 22.24 -6.86
CA LEU A 280 -23.80 21.45 -7.40
C LEU A 280 -23.90 20.14 -6.63
N LEU A 281 -25.11 19.74 -6.23
CA LEU A 281 -25.35 18.49 -5.51
C LEU A 281 -26.17 17.53 -6.37
N LEU A 282 -25.59 16.35 -6.59
CA LEU A 282 -26.21 15.22 -7.28
C LEU A 282 -26.67 14.21 -6.22
N VAL A 283 -27.97 13.93 -6.17
CA VAL A 283 -28.57 12.98 -5.24
C VAL A 283 -29.02 11.75 -6.00
N TYR A 284 -28.17 10.73 -6.00
CA TYR A 284 -28.45 9.44 -6.59
C TYR A 284 -28.42 8.34 -5.52
N PRO A 285 -29.13 7.22 -5.74
CA PRO A 285 -29.01 6.05 -4.88
C PRO A 285 -27.60 5.49 -5.02
N TRP A 286 -26.74 5.77 -4.04
CA TRP A 286 -25.48 5.07 -3.93
C TRP A 286 -25.77 3.74 -3.26
N ALA A 287 -25.75 2.64 -4.01
CA ALA A 287 -26.07 1.29 -3.52
C ALA A 287 -25.01 0.71 -2.56
N ARG A 288 -24.45 1.54 -1.67
CA ARG A 288 -23.55 1.17 -0.58
C ARG A 288 -24.21 1.57 0.74
N ALA A 289 -24.22 0.64 1.68
CA ALA A 289 -24.77 0.85 3.01
C ALA A 289 -23.88 1.84 3.76
N LEU A 290 -24.36 3.05 4.01
CA LEU A 290 -23.65 4.01 4.85
C LEU A 290 -23.75 3.68 6.35
N ASP A 291 -24.65 2.79 6.79
CA ASP A 291 -24.58 2.17 8.12
C ASP A 291 -25.12 0.74 8.09
N GLY A 292 -24.27 -0.22 8.47
CA GLY A 292 -24.68 -1.47 9.10
C GLY A 292 -25.87 -2.25 8.50
N LYS A 293 -25.66 -2.87 7.34
CA LYS A 293 -25.91 -4.31 7.08
C LYS A 293 -25.45 -4.65 5.67
N ALA A 294 -24.69 -5.74 5.57
CA ALA A 294 -24.13 -6.24 4.32
C ALA A 294 -25.22 -6.33 3.24
N VAL A 295 -25.06 -5.55 2.18
CA VAL A 295 -25.58 -5.97 0.88
C VAL A 295 -24.84 -7.26 0.59
N GLU A 296 -25.54 -8.36 0.33
CA GLU A 296 -24.89 -9.57 -0.16
C GLU A 296 -24.16 -9.19 -1.44
N LEU A 297 -22.85 -9.05 -1.35
CA LEU A 297 -21.98 -8.89 -2.50
C LEU A 297 -22.35 -10.01 -3.48
N SER A 298 -22.53 -9.64 -4.75
CA SER A 298 -22.71 -10.65 -5.77
C SER A 298 -21.52 -11.61 -5.73
N LEU A 299 -21.69 -12.83 -6.22
CA LEU A 299 -20.58 -13.77 -6.31
C LEU A 299 -19.38 -13.15 -7.07
N LEU A 300 -19.66 -12.33 -8.09
CA LEU A 300 -18.62 -11.65 -8.88
C LEU A 300 -17.87 -10.59 -8.08
N ASP A 301 -18.57 -9.79 -7.27
CA ASP A 301 -17.92 -8.75 -6.45
C ASP A 301 -17.05 -9.38 -5.35
N ARG A 302 -17.51 -10.49 -4.75
CA ARG A 302 -16.69 -11.26 -3.78
C ARG A 302 -15.46 -11.84 -4.43
N LEU A 303 -15.62 -12.49 -5.57
CA LEU A 303 -14.49 -13.08 -6.30
C LEU A 303 -13.48 -12.02 -6.75
N LEU A 304 -13.93 -10.83 -7.14
CA LEU A 304 -13.04 -9.74 -7.50
C LEU A 304 -12.24 -9.24 -6.29
N LEU A 305 -12.91 -8.96 -5.18
CA LEU A 305 -12.25 -8.50 -3.94
C LEU A 305 -11.29 -9.57 -3.38
N GLU A 306 -11.73 -10.83 -3.32
CA GLU A 306 -10.89 -11.95 -2.88
C GLU A 306 -9.68 -12.14 -3.81
N SER A 307 -9.84 -11.91 -5.12
CA SER A 307 -8.73 -11.97 -6.08
C SER A 307 -7.74 -10.81 -5.90
N GLU A 308 -8.22 -9.60 -5.62
CA GLU A 308 -7.38 -8.43 -5.36
C GLU A 308 -6.60 -8.58 -4.05
N ASP A 309 -7.27 -9.02 -2.99
CA ASP A 309 -6.65 -9.30 -1.69
C ASP A 309 -5.63 -10.44 -1.81
N TYR A 310 -5.97 -11.53 -2.51
CA TYR A 310 -5.04 -12.62 -2.78
C TYR A 310 -3.79 -12.15 -3.55
N ALA A 311 -3.97 -11.34 -4.61
CA ALA A 311 -2.85 -10.80 -5.38
C ALA A 311 -1.95 -9.89 -4.52
N LYS A 312 -2.54 -9.09 -3.63
CA LYS A 312 -1.82 -8.21 -2.70
C LYS A 312 -1.03 -9.00 -1.66
N GLU A 313 -1.65 -10.00 -1.04
CA GLU A 313 -0.99 -10.89 -0.07
C GLU A 313 0.12 -11.73 -0.74
N LEU A 314 -0.12 -12.22 -1.96
CA LEU A 314 0.88 -12.93 -2.75
C LEU A 314 2.08 -12.01 -3.07
N GLY A 315 1.81 -10.76 -3.48
CA GLY A 315 2.84 -9.76 -3.72
C GLY A 315 3.68 -9.43 -2.48
N ALA A 316 3.04 -9.28 -1.32
CA ALA A 316 3.73 -9.04 -0.05
C ALA A 316 4.60 -10.24 0.37
N ARG A 317 4.08 -11.46 0.28
CA ARG A 317 4.84 -12.69 0.58
C ARG A 317 6.02 -12.88 -0.36
N LEU A 318 5.83 -12.62 -1.66
CA LEU A 318 6.91 -12.69 -2.65
C LEU A 318 7.98 -11.63 -2.35
N LYS A 319 7.57 -10.41 -1.99
CA LYS A 319 8.49 -9.35 -1.58
C LYS A 319 9.35 -9.79 -0.40
N ASP A 320 8.76 -10.23 0.70
CA ASP A 320 9.52 -10.64 1.88
C ASP A 320 10.51 -11.77 1.55
N ARG A 321 10.07 -12.78 0.80
CA ARG A 321 10.93 -13.88 0.35
C ARG A 321 12.07 -13.43 -0.57
N VAL A 322 11.81 -12.48 -1.47
CA VAL A 322 12.85 -11.96 -2.35
C VAL A 322 13.98 -11.32 -1.55
N PHE A 323 13.64 -10.62 -0.46
CA PHE A 323 14.59 -9.89 0.37
C PHE A 323 15.32 -10.80 1.34
N GLU A 324 14.58 -11.71 1.98
CA GLU A 324 15.09 -12.57 3.05
C GLU A 324 15.84 -13.80 2.50
N ASP A 325 15.42 -14.34 1.35
CA ASP A 325 15.94 -15.61 0.83
C ASP A 325 16.55 -15.49 -0.57
N VAL A 326 15.79 -15.01 -1.57
CA VAL A 326 16.23 -15.07 -2.98
C VAL A 326 17.47 -14.22 -3.24
N PHE A 327 17.45 -12.96 -2.82
CA PHE A 327 18.55 -12.03 -3.07
C PHE A 327 19.83 -12.48 -2.36
N PRO A 328 19.82 -12.86 -1.06
CA PRO A 328 20.99 -13.42 -0.41
C PRO A 328 21.55 -14.67 -1.10
N HIS A 329 20.70 -15.58 -1.59
CA HIS A 329 21.16 -16.78 -2.32
C HIS A 329 21.88 -16.43 -3.64
N LEU A 330 21.33 -15.50 -4.43
CA LEU A 330 21.98 -15.05 -5.66
C LEU A 330 23.31 -14.32 -5.38
N ALA A 331 23.30 -13.42 -4.40
CA ALA A 331 24.49 -12.68 -3.97
C ALA A 331 25.59 -13.62 -3.45
N HIS A 332 25.20 -14.63 -2.65
CA HIS A 332 26.11 -15.67 -2.16
C HIS A 332 26.83 -16.37 -3.31
N GLY A 333 26.11 -16.78 -4.36
CA GLY A 333 26.73 -17.45 -5.51
C GLY A 333 27.76 -16.57 -6.24
N PHE A 334 27.52 -15.26 -6.37
CA PHE A 334 28.52 -14.34 -6.92
C PHE A 334 29.73 -14.15 -6.00
N VAL A 335 29.49 -14.02 -4.69
CA VAL A 335 30.54 -13.90 -3.68
C VAL A 335 31.45 -15.13 -3.70
N GLU A 336 30.89 -16.34 -3.74
CA GLU A 336 31.67 -17.59 -3.80
C GLU A 336 32.46 -17.70 -5.11
N HIS A 337 31.87 -17.30 -6.24
CA HIS A 337 32.58 -17.26 -7.51
C HIS A 337 33.80 -16.32 -7.46
N LEU A 338 33.62 -15.12 -6.90
CA LEU A 338 34.69 -14.15 -6.70
C LEU A 338 35.78 -14.66 -5.75
N ARG A 339 35.39 -15.26 -4.62
CA ARG A 339 36.33 -15.88 -3.66
C ARG A 339 37.16 -16.97 -4.33
N ALA A 340 36.53 -17.80 -5.18
CA ALA A 340 37.21 -18.85 -5.92
C ALA A 340 38.21 -18.30 -6.96
N GLN A 341 37.88 -17.19 -7.63
CA GLN A 341 38.78 -16.54 -8.59
C GLN A 341 39.96 -15.81 -7.91
N ALA A 342 39.68 -15.06 -6.85
CA ALA A 342 40.68 -14.24 -6.16
C ALA A 342 41.56 -15.04 -5.18
N GLY A 343 41.13 -16.23 -4.76
CA GLY A 343 41.82 -17.05 -3.76
C GLY A 343 41.80 -16.45 -2.35
N SER A 344 41.00 -15.42 -2.11
CA SER A 344 40.84 -14.73 -0.82
C SER A 344 39.42 -14.85 -0.32
N ARG A 345 39.25 -15.01 1.00
CA ARG A 345 37.92 -15.00 1.64
C ARG A 345 37.37 -13.59 1.86
N ALA A 346 38.23 -12.57 1.86
CA ALA A 346 37.83 -11.20 2.08
C ALA A 346 37.33 -10.57 0.79
N VAL A 347 36.13 -9.99 0.83
CA VAL A 347 35.52 -9.24 -0.28
C VAL A 347 35.37 -7.79 0.19
N PRO A 348 36.06 -6.82 -0.45
CA PRO A 348 35.92 -5.40 -0.13
C PRO A 348 34.50 -4.87 -0.36
N GLN A 349 34.11 -3.80 0.34
CA GLN A 349 32.77 -3.22 0.20
C GLN A 349 32.47 -2.77 -1.24
N ALA A 350 33.45 -2.22 -1.96
CA ALA A 350 33.24 -1.82 -3.37
C ALA A 350 32.82 -2.99 -4.26
N GLN A 351 33.40 -4.19 -4.05
CA GLN A 351 32.99 -5.39 -4.78
C GLN A 351 31.61 -5.90 -4.32
N LEU A 352 31.26 -5.75 -3.03
CA LEU A 352 29.91 -6.06 -2.56
C LEU A 352 28.87 -5.13 -3.18
N ASP A 353 29.20 -3.86 -3.40
CA ASP A 353 28.33 -2.90 -4.07
C ASP A 353 28.14 -3.28 -5.56
N GLU A 354 29.19 -3.73 -6.25
CA GLU A 354 29.09 -4.29 -7.61
C GLU A 354 28.22 -5.57 -7.65
N ILE A 355 28.45 -6.50 -6.72
CA ILE A 355 27.62 -7.73 -6.59
C ILE A 355 26.17 -7.37 -6.33
N TYR A 356 25.92 -6.36 -5.51
CA TYR A 356 24.58 -5.89 -5.22
C TYR A 356 23.88 -5.40 -6.48
N GLN A 357 24.51 -4.53 -7.29
CA GLN A 357 23.95 -4.03 -8.55
C GLN A 357 23.75 -5.16 -9.59
N GLY A 358 24.72 -6.06 -9.71
CA GLY A 358 24.62 -7.23 -10.59
C GLY A 358 23.49 -8.17 -10.19
N THR A 359 23.34 -8.42 -8.88
CA THR A 359 22.25 -9.26 -8.32
C THR A 359 20.89 -8.61 -8.55
N LEU A 360 20.79 -7.29 -8.36
CA LEU A 360 19.58 -6.53 -8.63
C LEU A 360 19.16 -6.65 -10.10
N THR A 361 20.09 -6.46 -11.03
CA THR A 361 19.84 -6.60 -12.47
C THR A 361 19.43 -8.02 -12.85
N LEU A 362 20.11 -9.04 -12.30
CA LEU A 362 19.76 -10.44 -12.50
C LEU A 362 18.33 -10.73 -12.02
N LEU A 363 17.98 -10.27 -10.83
CA LEU A 363 16.65 -10.44 -10.26
C LEU A 363 15.58 -9.78 -11.13
N TYR A 364 15.86 -8.60 -11.71
CA TYR A 364 14.93 -7.90 -12.59
C TYR A 364 14.69 -8.69 -13.88
N ARG A 365 15.76 -9.21 -14.49
CA ARG A 365 15.65 -10.09 -15.68
C ARG A 365 14.81 -11.33 -15.37
N LEU A 366 15.02 -11.96 -14.21
CA LEU A 366 14.26 -13.14 -13.78
C LEU A 366 12.79 -12.85 -13.55
N LEU A 367 12.47 -11.79 -12.81
CA LEU A 367 11.09 -11.39 -12.55
C LEU A 367 10.36 -10.96 -13.83
N PHE A 368 11.04 -10.23 -14.73
CA PHE A 368 10.51 -9.89 -16.05
C PHE A 368 10.18 -11.13 -16.87
N LEU A 369 11.10 -12.11 -16.95
CA LEU A 369 10.86 -13.35 -17.68
C LEU A 369 9.70 -14.15 -17.07
N LEU A 370 9.64 -14.29 -15.74
CA LEU A 370 8.54 -14.98 -15.06
C LEU A 370 7.19 -14.33 -15.38
N TYR A 371 7.14 -12.99 -15.38
CA TYR A 371 5.95 -12.21 -15.72
C TYR A 371 5.57 -12.33 -17.19
N ALA A 372 6.53 -12.15 -18.08
CA ALA A 372 6.32 -12.14 -19.52
C ALA A 372 5.92 -13.52 -20.05
N GLU A 373 6.57 -14.59 -19.57
CA GLU A 373 6.19 -15.96 -19.89
C GLU A 373 4.80 -16.32 -19.34
N ALA A 374 4.43 -15.87 -18.14
CA ALA A 374 3.11 -16.14 -17.56
C ALA A 374 1.95 -15.43 -18.31
N ARG A 375 2.24 -14.32 -19.00
CA ARG A 375 1.26 -13.56 -19.82
C ARG A 375 1.30 -13.94 -21.30
N ASP A 376 2.01 -15.01 -21.65
CA ASP A 376 2.20 -15.46 -23.03
C ASP A 376 2.77 -14.33 -23.92
N LEU A 377 3.63 -13.45 -23.37
CA LEU A 377 4.38 -12.45 -24.15
C LEU A 377 5.54 -13.12 -24.91
N PHE A 378 6.06 -14.21 -24.36
CA PHE A 378 6.98 -15.12 -25.03
C PHE A 378 6.26 -16.40 -25.48
N PRO A 379 6.75 -17.07 -26.55
CA PRO A 379 6.09 -18.21 -27.19
C PRO A 379 6.28 -19.54 -26.42
N VAL A 380 6.04 -19.54 -25.10
CA VAL A 380 6.19 -20.71 -24.21
C VAL A 380 5.33 -21.91 -24.64
N ARG A 381 4.17 -21.63 -25.26
CA ARG A 381 3.21 -22.66 -25.71
C ARG A 381 3.41 -23.07 -27.17
N GLU A 382 4.37 -22.46 -27.88
CA GLU A 382 4.59 -22.75 -29.29
C GLU A 382 5.56 -23.91 -29.52
N VAL A 383 5.45 -24.50 -30.71
CA VAL A 383 6.21 -25.71 -31.08
C VAL A 383 7.62 -25.39 -31.60
N ARG A 384 7.96 -24.11 -31.82
CA ARG A 384 9.28 -23.68 -32.32
C ARG A 384 10.42 -23.77 -31.29
N GLY A 385 10.22 -24.49 -30.18
CA GLY A 385 11.29 -24.88 -29.27
C GLY A 385 11.65 -23.88 -28.18
N TYR A 386 11.04 -22.67 -28.15
CA TYR A 386 11.29 -21.70 -27.06
C TYR A 386 11.07 -22.31 -25.68
N TRP A 387 10.08 -23.20 -25.56
CA TRP A 387 9.83 -24.00 -24.35
C TRP A 387 11.13 -24.56 -23.74
N GLU A 388 12.00 -25.20 -24.51
CA GLU A 388 13.23 -25.82 -23.96
C GLU A 388 14.25 -24.79 -23.46
N ALA A 389 14.26 -23.61 -24.07
CA ALA A 389 15.11 -22.48 -23.68
C ALA A 389 14.51 -21.64 -22.53
N SER A 390 13.20 -21.80 -22.25
CA SER A 390 12.45 -20.88 -21.40
C SER A 390 12.77 -21.03 -19.91
N LEU A 391 12.53 -19.95 -19.16
CA LEU A 391 12.65 -19.97 -17.71
C LEU A 391 11.57 -20.89 -17.09
N THR A 392 10.40 -20.99 -17.72
CA THR A 392 9.34 -21.93 -17.32
C THR A 392 9.77 -23.39 -17.41
N ARG A 393 10.55 -23.79 -18.42
CA ARG A 393 11.12 -25.15 -18.45
C ARG A 393 12.15 -25.34 -17.36
N LEU A 394 13.09 -24.42 -17.21
CA LEU A 394 14.12 -24.49 -16.19
C LEU A 394 13.53 -24.60 -14.77
N LYS A 395 12.53 -23.79 -14.43
CA LYS A 395 11.90 -23.86 -13.10
C LYS A 395 11.10 -25.14 -12.87
N ARG A 396 10.54 -25.76 -13.92
CA ARG A 396 9.85 -27.05 -13.80
C ARG A 396 10.82 -28.19 -13.53
N GLU A 397 11.95 -28.22 -14.23
CA GLU A 397 13.01 -29.21 -13.95
C GLU A 397 13.53 -29.08 -12.51
N ILE A 398 13.74 -27.85 -12.04
CA ILE A 398 14.14 -27.59 -10.65
C ILE A 398 13.06 -28.10 -9.67
N ALA A 399 11.78 -27.84 -9.96
CA ALA A 399 10.68 -28.31 -9.14
C ALA A 399 10.58 -29.85 -9.10
N GLU A 400 10.82 -30.54 -10.21
CA GLU A 400 10.88 -32.01 -10.28
C GLU A 400 11.97 -32.58 -9.36
N HIS A 401 13.14 -31.93 -9.28
CA HIS A 401 14.21 -32.32 -8.36
C HIS A 401 13.96 -31.91 -6.90
N ALA A 402 13.24 -30.82 -6.68
CA ALA A 402 12.94 -30.28 -5.36
C ALA A 402 11.77 -31.00 -4.65
N ASP A 403 10.84 -31.58 -5.41
CA ASP A 403 9.57 -32.15 -4.91
C ASP A 403 8.65 -31.08 -4.27
N ASP A 404 7.45 -31.46 -3.85
CA ASP A 404 6.41 -30.53 -3.40
C ASP A 404 6.44 -30.25 -1.88
N ILE A 405 7.35 -30.89 -1.14
CA ILE A 405 7.49 -30.75 0.31
C ILE A 405 8.50 -29.63 0.64
N GLY A 406 7.99 -28.48 1.10
CA GLY A 406 8.78 -27.26 1.32
C GLY A 406 10.03 -27.43 2.18
N ASP A 407 9.93 -28.17 3.29
CA ASP A 407 11.03 -28.36 4.24
C ASP A 407 12.17 -29.23 3.67
N GLU A 408 11.88 -30.08 2.67
CA GLU A 408 12.86 -30.99 2.08
C GLU A 408 13.59 -30.40 0.86
N VAL A 409 13.06 -29.30 0.29
CA VAL A 409 13.58 -28.70 -0.96
C VAL A 409 15.07 -28.40 -0.86
N ALA A 410 15.52 -27.77 0.22
CA ALA A 410 16.91 -27.34 0.35
C ALA A 410 17.87 -28.53 0.29
N GLU A 411 17.56 -29.63 0.99
CA GLU A 411 18.38 -30.84 1.00
C GLU A 411 18.28 -31.64 -0.31
N LYS A 412 17.10 -31.68 -0.94
CA LYS A 412 16.92 -32.35 -2.24
C LYS A 412 17.65 -31.63 -3.37
N LEU A 413 17.56 -30.30 -3.42
CA LEU A 413 18.30 -29.49 -4.40
C LEU A 413 19.81 -29.58 -4.17
N LYS A 414 20.27 -29.59 -2.92
CA LYS A 414 21.69 -29.77 -2.59
C LYS A 414 22.26 -31.11 -3.09
N LYS A 415 21.45 -32.17 -3.10
CA LYS A 415 21.83 -33.49 -3.66
C LYS A 415 21.80 -33.51 -5.19
N SER A 416 20.88 -32.77 -5.80
CA SER A 416 20.66 -32.78 -7.25
C SER A 416 21.59 -31.82 -8.01
N TYR A 417 22.01 -30.72 -7.37
CA TYR A 417 22.83 -29.67 -7.97
C TYR A 417 24.18 -29.50 -7.26
N ARG A 418 25.25 -29.39 -8.06
CA ARG A 418 26.63 -29.23 -7.58
C ARG A 418 26.99 -27.76 -7.35
N GLU A 419 27.86 -27.50 -6.38
CA GLU A 419 28.43 -26.17 -6.07
C GLU A 419 29.42 -25.66 -7.11
N ASP A 420 29.97 -26.53 -7.95
CA ASP A 420 30.96 -26.20 -8.99
C ASP A 420 30.39 -26.29 -10.42
N SER A 421 29.09 -26.54 -10.55
CA SER A 421 28.40 -26.58 -11.84
C SER A 421 27.76 -25.23 -12.17
N TYR A 422 27.75 -24.89 -13.46
CA TYR A 422 27.21 -23.63 -14.00
C TYR A 422 26.36 -23.88 -15.25
N ALA A 423 25.77 -25.08 -15.38
CA ALA A 423 25.00 -25.48 -16.55
C ALA A 423 23.66 -24.74 -16.63
N ALA A 424 22.96 -24.58 -15.50
CA ALA A 424 21.74 -23.79 -15.41
C ALA A 424 22.04 -22.30 -15.64
N TRP A 425 23.14 -21.79 -15.07
CA TRP A 425 23.61 -20.42 -15.36
C TRP A 425 23.83 -20.18 -16.86
N LYS A 426 24.53 -21.09 -17.55
CA LYS A 426 24.76 -20.98 -19.00
C LYS A 426 23.46 -21.01 -19.80
N ARG A 427 22.44 -21.78 -19.38
CA ARG A 427 21.12 -21.78 -20.04
C ARG A 427 20.44 -20.42 -19.86
N LEU A 428 20.46 -19.88 -18.64
CA LEU A 428 19.87 -18.59 -18.33
C LEU A 428 20.57 -17.43 -19.07
N ALA A 429 21.91 -17.42 -19.12
CA ALA A 429 22.66 -16.43 -19.87
C ALA A 429 22.34 -16.46 -21.38
N ARG A 430 22.21 -17.67 -21.97
CA ARG A 430 21.76 -17.80 -23.35
C ARG A 430 20.34 -17.28 -23.55
N LEU A 431 19.44 -17.52 -22.61
CA LEU A 431 18.08 -16.97 -22.68
C LEU A 431 18.13 -15.43 -22.66
N PHE A 432 19.01 -14.81 -21.87
CA PHE A 432 19.19 -13.36 -21.90
C PHE A 432 19.67 -12.86 -23.25
N THR A 433 20.66 -13.52 -23.86
CA THR A 433 21.13 -13.19 -25.22
C THR A 433 20.03 -13.35 -26.27
N VAL A 434 19.18 -14.39 -26.17
CA VAL A 434 18.03 -14.61 -27.06
C VAL A 434 17.00 -13.49 -26.92
N VAL A 435 16.76 -13.00 -25.71
CA VAL A 435 15.82 -11.88 -25.48
C VAL A 435 16.41 -10.57 -25.98
N ASP A 436 17.70 -10.34 -25.73
CA ASP A 436 18.44 -9.15 -26.15
C ASP A 436 18.42 -9.04 -27.66
N HIS A 437 19.02 -10.00 -28.38
CA HIS A 437 19.19 -9.96 -29.84
C HIS A 437 17.99 -10.44 -30.65
N GLY A 438 16.98 -11.02 -29.99
CA GLY A 438 15.93 -11.77 -30.66
C GLY A 438 16.44 -13.11 -31.23
N ASP A 439 15.51 -14.00 -31.55
CA ASP A 439 15.82 -15.26 -32.21
C ASP A 439 14.63 -15.78 -33.04
N ALA A 440 14.80 -15.76 -34.35
CA ALA A 440 13.82 -16.26 -35.31
C ALA A 440 13.50 -17.75 -35.11
N ALA A 441 14.51 -18.56 -34.73
CA ALA A 441 14.33 -19.99 -34.54
C ALA A 441 13.38 -20.30 -33.38
N HIS A 442 13.46 -19.50 -32.31
CA HIS A 442 12.60 -19.61 -31.13
C HIS A 442 11.37 -18.70 -31.18
N ASN A 443 11.13 -18.00 -32.29
CA ASN A 443 10.04 -17.04 -32.44
C ASN A 443 10.06 -15.88 -31.44
N VAL A 444 11.26 -15.43 -31.04
CA VAL A 444 11.44 -14.33 -30.10
C VAL A 444 11.84 -13.06 -30.86
N PRO A 445 11.06 -11.97 -30.81
CA PRO A 445 11.47 -10.70 -31.40
C PRO A 445 12.58 -10.05 -30.58
N PHE A 446 13.33 -9.13 -31.20
CA PHE A 446 14.31 -8.29 -30.49
C PHE A 446 13.60 -7.43 -29.43
N TYR A 447 14.00 -7.54 -28.15
CA TYR A 447 13.47 -6.70 -27.08
C TYR A 447 14.45 -5.56 -26.75
N ASN A 448 14.19 -4.39 -27.33
CA ASN A 448 14.99 -3.20 -27.05
C ASN A 448 14.53 -2.50 -25.75
N GLY A 449 15.41 -2.44 -24.74
CA GLY A 449 15.10 -1.74 -23.49
C GLY A 449 16.24 -1.67 -22.46
N GLY A 450 17.48 -1.98 -22.84
CA GLY A 450 18.66 -1.93 -21.95
C GLY A 450 18.74 -3.02 -20.88
N LEU A 451 17.61 -3.45 -20.30
CA LEU A 451 17.57 -4.42 -19.20
C LEU A 451 18.25 -5.75 -19.55
N PHE A 452 18.06 -6.23 -20.79
CA PHE A 452 18.64 -7.49 -21.27
C PHE A 452 19.96 -7.33 -22.02
N LEU A 453 20.53 -6.13 -22.07
CA LEU A 453 21.80 -5.86 -22.76
C LEU A 453 22.86 -6.90 -22.38
N THR A 454 23.41 -7.58 -23.39
CA THR A 454 24.42 -8.64 -23.21
C THR A 454 25.78 -8.27 -23.79
N ASP A 455 25.81 -7.45 -24.85
CA ASP A 455 27.03 -7.06 -25.56
C ASP A 455 27.14 -5.52 -25.68
N PRO A 456 27.37 -4.80 -24.56
CA PRO A 456 27.57 -3.35 -24.60
C PRO A 456 28.85 -2.97 -25.36
N GLU A 457 28.88 -1.74 -25.88
CA GLU A 457 30.12 -1.17 -26.46
C GLU A 457 31.18 -0.96 -25.37
N LYS A 458 32.46 -1.02 -25.74
CA LYS A 458 33.57 -0.94 -24.77
C LYS A 458 33.65 0.39 -24.01
N ASP A 459 33.18 1.46 -24.64
CA ASP A 459 33.22 2.82 -24.13
C ASP A 459 31.84 3.24 -23.56
N ASP A 460 30.91 2.29 -23.38
CA ASP A 460 29.60 2.52 -22.79
C ASP A 460 29.67 2.46 -21.26
N ASP A 461 29.58 3.64 -20.63
CA ASP A 461 29.61 3.83 -19.18
C ASP A 461 28.20 3.83 -18.54
N THR A 462 27.16 3.38 -19.25
CA THR A 462 25.80 3.30 -18.70
C THR A 462 25.69 2.26 -17.58
N PRO A 463 24.76 2.44 -16.61
CA PRO A 463 24.48 1.43 -15.59
C PRO A 463 24.14 0.06 -16.16
N GLU A 464 23.42 0.03 -17.29
CA GLU A 464 23.03 -1.18 -18.01
C GLU A 464 24.27 -1.92 -18.58
N ALA A 465 25.20 -1.18 -19.19
CA ALA A 465 26.46 -1.73 -19.70
C ALA A 465 27.33 -2.29 -18.56
N ALA A 466 27.45 -1.56 -17.44
CA ALA A 466 28.17 -2.03 -16.26
C ALA A 466 27.59 -3.35 -15.71
N ALA A 467 26.26 -3.45 -15.65
CA ALA A 467 25.58 -4.67 -15.21
C ALA A 467 25.76 -5.83 -16.21
N ALA A 468 25.72 -5.55 -17.52
CA ALA A 468 25.98 -6.55 -18.56
C ALA A 468 27.40 -7.11 -18.44
N HIS A 469 28.40 -6.25 -18.30
CA HIS A 469 29.79 -6.65 -18.04
C HIS A 469 29.93 -7.50 -16.77
N PHE A 470 29.27 -7.09 -15.68
CA PHE A 470 29.29 -7.83 -14.42
C PHE A 470 28.71 -9.25 -14.58
N LEU A 471 27.55 -9.40 -15.22
CA LEU A 471 26.87 -10.68 -15.43
C LEU A 471 27.58 -11.59 -16.44
N ALA A 472 28.38 -11.01 -17.35
CA ALA A 472 29.26 -11.77 -18.23
C ALA A 472 30.50 -12.32 -17.50
N ALA A 473 31.07 -11.53 -16.58
CA ALA A 473 32.29 -11.86 -15.84
C ALA A 473 32.05 -12.83 -14.66
N HIS A 474 30.90 -12.71 -13.98
CA HIS A 474 30.59 -13.46 -12.76
C HIS A 474 29.45 -14.45 -12.98
N LYS A 475 29.47 -15.56 -12.22
CA LYS A 475 28.51 -16.66 -12.39
C LYS A 475 27.98 -17.11 -11.05
N VAL A 476 26.70 -17.48 -11.01
CA VAL A 476 26.06 -18.12 -9.86
C VAL A 476 26.11 -19.64 -10.08
N ALA A 477 26.58 -20.39 -9.08
CA ALA A 477 26.61 -21.85 -9.15
C ALA A 477 25.19 -22.42 -9.23
N ASP A 478 25.04 -23.58 -9.87
CA ASP A 478 23.73 -24.19 -10.13
C ASP A 478 22.97 -24.50 -8.83
N ARG A 479 23.66 -24.80 -7.73
CA ARG A 479 23.03 -25.02 -6.41
C ARG A 479 22.31 -23.78 -5.90
N ASP A 480 22.99 -22.64 -5.89
CA ASP A 480 22.43 -21.37 -5.42
C ASP A 480 21.37 -20.83 -6.40
N LEU A 481 21.63 -20.95 -7.70
CA LEU A 481 20.70 -20.54 -8.73
C LEU A 481 19.41 -21.37 -8.68
N ALA A 482 19.51 -22.70 -8.53
CA ALA A 482 18.34 -23.57 -8.42
C ALA A 482 17.51 -23.23 -7.18
N ARG A 483 18.17 -22.98 -6.04
CA ARG A 483 17.47 -22.57 -4.81
C ARG A 483 16.75 -21.23 -4.97
N ALA A 484 17.41 -20.23 -5.54
CA ALA A 484 16.82 -18.92 -5.78
C ALA A 484 15.65 -18.97 -6.77
N LEU A 485 15.81 -19.71 -7.88
CA LEU A 485 14.75 -19.89 -8.87
C LEU A 485 13.55 -20.65 -8.30
N ASP A 486 13.76 -21.63 -7.43
CA ASP A 486 12.67 -22.35 -6.78
C ASP A 486 11.84 -21.44 -5.87
N LEU A 487 12.52 -20.64 -5.04
CA LEU A 487 11.90 -19.67 -4.14
C LEU A 487 11.11 -18.59 -4.89
N LEU A 488 11.60 -18.16 -6.05
CA LEU A 488 10.88 -17.28 -6.97
C LEU A 488 9.69 -17.98 -7.66
N SER A 489 9.77 -19.29 -7.88
CA SER A 489 8.81 -20.00 -8.72
C SER A 489 7.62 -20.57 -7.95
N ARG A 490 7.83 -21.00 -6.70
CA ARG A 490 6.83 -21.76 -5.94
C ARG A 490 6.61 -21.21 -4.55
N THR A 491 5.38 -21.28 -4.05
CA THR A 491 5.01 -20.90 -2.68
C THR A 491 4.21 -22.00 -2.02
N VAL A 492 4.17 -22.02 -0.68
CA VAL A 492 3.32 -22.96 0.07
C VAL A 492 1.86 -22.54 -0.11
N ASP A 493 1.01 -23.50 -0.48
CA ASP A 493 -0.43 -23.34 -0.47
C ASP A 493 -0.98 -23.71 0.93
N ASP A 494 -1.64 -22.76 1.59
CA ASP A 494 -2.12 -22.92 2.97
C ASP A 494 -3.18 -24.03 3.12
N LYS A 495 -3.86 -24.43 2.03
CA LYS A 495 -4.90 -25.48 2.06
C LYS A 495 -4.33 -26.86 1.81
N ARG A 496 -3.35 -26.97 0.90
CA ARG A 496 -2.74 -28.25 0.50
C ARG A 496 -1.48 -28.58 1.30
N HIS A 497 -0.92 -27.60 2.01
CA HIS A 497 0.38 -27.71 2.69
C HIS A 497 1.50 -28.23 1.76
N SER A 498 1.41 -27.91 0.48
CA SER A 498 2.35 -28.30 -0.57
C SER A 498 2.80 -27.09 -1.36
N LEU A 499 3.95 -27.19 -2.02
CA LEU A 499 4.41 -26.14 -2.92
C LEU A 499 3.56 -26.09 -4.19
N VAL A 500 3.19 -24.88 -4.60
CA VAL A 500 2.47 -24.59 -5.85
C VAL A 500 3.18 -23.46 -6.58
N PHE A 501 3.08 -23.43 -7.91
CA PHE A 501 3.66 -22.34 -8.70
C PHE A 501 2.96 -21.01 -8.41
N ILE A 502 3.75 -19.95 -8.29
CA ILE A 502 3.28 -18.58 -8.16
C ILE A 502 2.66 -18.13 -9.50
N ASP A 503 1.44 -17.60 -9.45
CA ASP A 503 0.79 -17.05 -10.62
C ASP A 503 1.21 -15.59 -10.87
N TYR A 504 2.28 -15.43 -11.64
CA TYR A 504 2.77 -14.13 -12.06
C TYR A 504 1.82 -13.36 -12.98
N LYS A 505 0.79 -14.00 -13.57
CA LYS A 505 -0.22 -13.31 -14.37
C LYS A 505 -1.15 -12.44 -13.51
N SER A 506 -1.40 -12.87 -12.28
CA SER A 506 -2.27 -12.18 -11.31
C SER A 506 -1.54 -11.07 -10.54
N LEU A 507 -0.20 -11.03 -10.59
CA LEU A 507 0.58 -9.90 -10.08
C LEU A 507 0.50 -8.74 -11.07
N GLY A 508 0.11 -7.56 -10.61
CA GLY A 508 0.17 -6.34 -11.42
C GLY A 508 1.60 -5.80 -11.51
N VAL A 509 1.81 -4.92 -12.50
CA VAL A 509 3.10 -4.21 -12.69
C VAL A 509 3.48 -3.41 -11.43
N ARG A 510 2.48 -2.87 -10.72
CA ARG A 510 2.62 -2.14 -9.45
C ARG A 510 3.24 -3.01 -8.35
N GLN A 511 2.77 -4.24 -8.16
CA GLN A 511 3.30 -5.14 -7.13
C GLN A 511 4.76 -5.53 -7.41
N LEU A 512 5.11 -5.78 -8.68
CA LEU A 512 6.50 -6.01 -9.09
C LEU A 512 7.38 -4.78 -8.83
N GLY A 513 6.88 -3.58 -9.15
CA GLY A 513 7.53 -2.30 -8.83
C GLY A 513 7.88 -2.17 -7.34
N SER A 514 6.97 -2.58 -6.45
CA SER A 514 7.18 -2.49 -5.00
C SER A 514 8.32 -3.39 -4.46
N ILE A 515 8.64 -4.47 -5.17
CA ILE A 515 9.78 -5.35 -4.85
C ILE A 515 11.08 -4.62 -5.20
N TYR A 516 11.12 -4.01 -6.39
CA TYR A 516 12.25 -3.25 -6.91
C TYR A 516 12.60 -2.04 -6.04
N GLU A 517 11.61 -1.20 -5.74
CA GLU A 517 11.85 -0.01 -4.90
C GLU A 517 12.36 -0.36 -3.52
N GLY A 518 11.79 -1.41 -2.93
CA GLY A 518 12.19 -1.79 -1.59
C GLY A 518 13.66 -2.20 -1.56
N LEU A 519 14.19 -2.83 -2.61
CA LEU A 519 15.59 -3.23 -2.66
C LEU A 519 16.51 -2.02 -2.75
N LEU A 520 16.17 -0.97 -3.51
CA LEU A 520 17.02 0.22 -3.69
C LEU A 520 17.53 0.87 -2.39
N GLU A 521 16.89 0.62 -1.24
CA GLU A 521 17.29 1.14 0.07
C GLU A 521 18.37 0.30 0.82
N PHE A 522 18.82 -0.82 0.24
CA PHE A 522 19.66 -1.79 0.93
C PHE A 522 21.11 -1.81 0.42
N LYS A 523 22.00 -2.23 1.33
CA LYS A 523 23.37 -2.60 1.01
C LYS A 523 23.62 -4.07 1.31
N LEU A 524 24.42 -4.69 0.47
CA LEU A 524 24.92 -6.03 0.71
C LEU A 524 26.11 -5.97 1.68
N LEU A 525 25.99 -6.72 2.78
CA LEU A 525 27.05 -6.86 3.78
C LEU A 525 27.33 -8.34 4.06
N ILE A 526 28.53 -8.63 4.56
CA ILE A 526 28.90 -9.96 5.06
C ILE A 526 29.02 -9.88 6.58
N ALA A 527 28.33 -10.77 7.29
CA ALA A 527 28.34 -10.82 8.74
C ALA A 527 29.75 -11.13 9.28
N SER A 528 30.36 -10.18 10.00
CA SER A 528 31.68 -10.35 10.65
C SER A 528 31.64 -11.34 11.82
N GLU A 529 30.48 -11.46 12.45
CA GLU A 529 30.19 -12.31 13.62
C GLU A 529 28.76 -12.85 13.57
N LYS A 530 28.33 -13.58 14.61
CA LYS A 530 26.96 -14.13 14.69
C LYS A 530 25.99 -12.99 15.01
N LEU A 531 25.09 -12.67 14.09
CA LEU A 531 24.12 -11.58 14.23
C LEU A 531 22.73 -12.14 14.51
N ALA A 532 21.98 -11.47 15.38
CA ALA A 532 20.56 -11.74 15.64
C ALA A 532 19.69 -10.69 14.92
N ILE A 533 18.60 -11.16 14.31
CA ILE A 533 17.67 -10.32 13.56
C ILE A 533 16.49 -9.94 14.47
N THR A 534 16.50 -8.71 14.97
CA THR A 534 15.46 -8.18 15.87
C THR A 534 14.53 -7.22 15.13
N LYS A 535 13.24 -7.17 15.51
CA LYS A 535 12.29 -6.18 14.96
C LYS A 535 12.13 -5.01 15.93
N GLU A 536 12.60 -3.83 15.55
CA GLU A 536 12.37 -2.57 16.28
C GLU A 536 11.49 -1.65 15.43
N LYS A 537 10.36 -1.18 15.99
CA LYS A 537 9.40 -0.30 15.29
C LYS A 537 8.97 -0.83 13.90
N GLY A 538 8.82 -2.15 13.76
CA GLY A 538 8.42 -2.81 12.52
C GLY A 538 9.54 -3.03 11.50
N ARG A 539 10.81 -2.76 11.82
CA ARG A 539 11.96 -2.95 10.92
C ARG A 539 12.97 -3.95 11.46
N GLU A 540 13.63 -4.67 10.56
CA GLU A 540 14.66 -5.64 10.92
C GLU A 540 15.99 -4.93 11.20
N ILE A 541 16.57 -5.19 12.37
CA ILE A 541 17.87 -4.68 12.80
C ILE A 541 18.76 -5.87 13.13
N TYR A 542 19.94 -5.86 12.52
CA TYR A 542 20.99 -6.83 12.73
C TYR A 542 21.90 -6.35 13.85
N LYS A 543 21.98 -7.11 14.94
CA LYS A 543 22.86 -6.83 16.07
C LYS A 543 23.72 -8.04 16.39
N PRO A 544 24.98 -7.88 16.82
CA PRO A 544 25.75 -8.96 17.41
C PRO A 544 24.94 -9.69 18.48
N ILE A 545 24.94 -11.02 18.43
CA ILE A 545 24.18 -11.81 19.42
C ILE A 545 24.64 -11.51 20.86
N THR A 546 25.90 -11.13 21.02
CA THR A 546 26.56 -10.72 22.27
C THR A 546 25.99 -9.43 22.87
N GLU A 547 25.35 -8.58 22.07
CA GLU A 547 24.70 -7.34 22.54
C GLU A 547 23.28 -7.58 23.08
N LEU A 548 22.71 -8.78 22.87
CA LEU A 548 21.38 -9.13 23.34
C LEU A 548 21.43 -9.78 24.73
N ASP A 549 20.37 -9.59 25.52
CA ASP A 549 20.18 -10.30 26.79
C ASP A 549 19.94 -11.81 26.55
N GLU A 550 20.33 -12.66 27.51
CA GLU A 550 20.26 -14.14 27.39
C GLU A 550 18.88 -14.63 26.90
N ARG A 551 17.81 -14.00 27.38
CA ARG A 551 16.43 -14.35 27.01
C ARG A 551 16.09 -13.99 25.56
N ALA A 552 16.66 -12.91 25.02
CA ALA A 552 16.50 -12.55 23.62
C ALA A 552 17.40 -13.39 22.70
N GLN A 553 18.58 -13.81 23.16
CA GLN A 553 19.44 -14.76 22.45
C GLN A 553 18.73 -16.11 22.26
N GLU A 554 18.21 -16.71 23.34
CA GLU A 554 17.45 -17.97 23.27
C GLU A 554 16.23 -17.85 22.36
N ARG A 555 15.54 -16.71 22.39
CA ARG A 555 14.38 -16.46 21.53
C ARG A 555 14.79 -16.35 20.06
N ALA A 556 15.89 -15.66 19.74
CA ALA A 556 16.39 -15.55 18.38
C ALA A 556 16.81 -16.92 17.83
N GLU A 557 17.47 -17.75 18.66
CA GLU A 557 17.86 -19.12 18.31
C GLU A 557 16.65 -20.02 18.05
N ARG A 558 15.67 -20.00 18.95
CA ARG A 558 14.46 -20.82 18.83
C ARG A 558 13.61 -20.46 17.60
N VAL A 559 13.58 -19.19 17.21
CA VAL A 559 12.79 -18.71 16.05
C VAL A 559 13.63 -18.71 14.76
N GLY A 560 14.90 -19.16 14.81
CA GLY A 560 15.77 -19.26 13.64
C GLY A 560 16.22 -17.92 13.05
N ARG A 561 16.06 -16.80 13.78
CA ARG A 561 16.34 -15.44 13.29
C ARG A 561 17.78 -15.02 13.57
N ILE A 562 18.73 -15.81 13.05
CA ILE A 562 20.17 -15.64 13.28
C ILE A 562 20.95 -15.80 11.99
N LEU A 563 21.88 -14.88 11.76
CA LEU A 563 22.89 -14.97 10.72
C LEU A 563 24.19 -15.51 11.30
N LYS A 564 24.76 -16.49 10.61
CA LYS A 564 26.08 -17.04 10.95
C LYS A 564 27.16 -16.08 10.47
N ARG A 565 28.33 -16.14 11.11
CA ARG A 565 29.53 -15.45 10.62
C ARG A 565 29.82 -15.86 9.17
N GLY A 566 30.04 -14.89 8.30
CA GLY A 566 30.29 -15.08 6.88
C GLY A 566 29.04 -15.09 6.01
N ALA A 567 27.84 -15.03 6.60
CA ALA A 567 26.59 -14.97 5.83
C ALA A 567 26.38 -13.58 5.21
N GLU A 568 25.98 -13.57 3.94
CA GLU A 568 25.57 -12.39 3.20
C GLU A 568 24.17 -11.95 3.66
N TYR A 569 23.95 -10.65 3.83
CA TYR A 569 22.65 -10.11 4.21
C TYR A 569 22.45 -8.68 3.71
N LEU A 570 21.18 -8.28 3.61
CA LEU A 570 20.77 -6.94 3.22
C LEU A 570 20.56 -6.08 4.45
N ALA A 571 21.35 -5.01 4.58
CA ALA A 571 21.20 -4.02 5.64
C ALA A 571 20.58 -2.72 5.10
N ASN A 572 19.66 -2.13 5.86
CA ASN A 572 19.00 -0.87 5.52
C ASN A 572 19.72 0.27 6.27
N ASP A 573 20.36 1.21 5.55
CA ASP A 573 21.07 2.33 6.20
C ASP A 573 20.10 3.48 6.53
N LYS A 574 19.96 3.79 7.82
CA LYS A 574 19.12 4.90 8.35
C LYS A 574 19.43 6.25 7.71
N ARG A 575 20.64 6.46 7.16
CA ARG A 575 21.06 7.74 6.57
C ARG A 575 20.67 7.88 5.11
N GLU A 576 20.71 6.80 4.32
CA GLU A 576 20.40 6.87 2.89
C GLU A 576 18.91 7.10 2.64
N ARG A 577 18.02 6.55 3.47
CA ARG A 577 16.57 6.72 3.33
C ARG A 577 16.06 8.16 3.47
N LYS A 578 16.78 9.00 4.22
CA LYS A 578 16.50 10.46 4.32
C LYS A 578 17.27 11.26 3.26
N ALA A 579 18.35 10.70 2.72
CA ALA A 579 19.18 11.35 1.71
C ALA A 579 18.69 11.08 0.28
N SER A 580 18.09 9.92 0.00
CA SER A 580 17.58 9.50 -1.31
C SER A 580 16.12 9.90 -1.57
N GLY A 581 15.33 10.14 -0.52
CA GLY A 581 13.92 10.54 -0.65
C GLY A 581 13.00 9.45 -1.22
N SER A 582 13.44 8.19 -1.25
CA SER A 582 12.73 7.06 -1.87
C SER A 582 11.50 6.62 -1.05
N TYR A 583 10.41 7.38 -1.14
CA TYR A 583 9.12 7.02 -0.54
C TYR A 583 8.11 6.71 -1.65
N TYR A 584 7.46 5.55 -1.54
CA TYR A 584 6.33 5.21 -2.40
C TYR A 584 5.19 6.19 -2.18
N THR A 585 4.64 6.73 -3.28
CA THR A 585 3.43 7.54 -3.25
C THR A 585 2.22 6.61 -3.32
N PRO A 586 1.38 6.53 -2.27
CA PRO A 586 0.20 5.66 -2.28
C PRO A 586 -0.73 5.96 -3.46
N ASP A 587 -1.49 4.95 -3.89
CA ASP A 587 -2.32 4.98 -5.10
C ASP A 587 -3.28 6.17 -5.14
N GLN A 588 -4.01 6.40 -4.04
CA GLN A 588 -4.98 7.49 -3.95
C GLN A 588 -4.36 8.88 -4.23
N PRO A 589 -3.22 9.26 -3.61
CA PRO A 589 -2.47 10.44 -4.02
C PRO A 589 -2.03 10.44 -5.48
N VAL A 590 -1.52 9.33 -6.03
CA VAL A 590 -1.04 9.28 -7.43
C VAL A 590 -2.19 9.51 -8.40
N GLU A 591 -3.28 8.74 -8.26
CA GLU A 591 -4.50 8.89 -9.08
C GLU A 591 -5.03 10.32 -9.01
N TYR A 592 -5.09 10.90 -7.81
CA TYR A 592 -5.51 12.28 -7.61
C TYR A 592 -4.58 13.29 -8.32
N ILE A 593 -3.26 13.13 -8.18
CA ILE A 593 -2.27 14.03 -8.82
C ILE A 593 -2.38 13.91 -10.34
N VAL A 594 -2.44 12.68 -10.89
CA VAL A 594 -2.58 12.46 -12.33
C VAL A 594 -3.88 13.09 -12.85
N GLU A 595 -4.99 12.87 -12.17
CA GLU A 595 -6.29 13.43 -12.56
C GLU A 595 -6.26 14.96 -12.58
N HIS A 596 -5.63 15.60 -11.58
CA HIS A 596 -5.65 17.07 -11.44
C HIS A 596 -4.49 17.79 -12.14
N ALA A 597 -3.39 17.09 -12.46
CA ALA A 597 -2.24 17.67 -13.16
C ALA A 597 -2.26 17.37 -14.66
N VAL A 598 -2.56 16.12 -15.04
CA VAL A 598 -2.58 15.69 -16.45
C VAL A 598 -3.96 15.87 -17.07
N GLY A 599 -5.03 15.64 -16.31
CA GLY A 599 -6.42 15.77 -16.77
C GLY A 599 -6.75 17.10 -17.44
N PRO A 600 -6.51 18.26 -16.79
CA PRO A 600 -6.81 19.57 -17.38
C PRO A 600 -6.04 19.85 -18.68
N VAL A 601 -4.79 19.38 -18.78
CA VAL A 601 -3.95 19.54 -19.98
C VAL A 601 -4.52 18.73 -21.15
N LEU A 602 -4.95 17.49 -20.89
CA LEU A 602 -5.62 16.67 -21.90
C LEU A 602 -6.96 17.28 -22.32
N GLU A 603 -7.75 17.79 -21.39
CA GLU A 603 -9.04 18.42 -21.68
C GLU A 603 -8.89 19.66 -22.57
N GLU A 604 -7.93 20.54 -22.25
CA GLU A 604 -7.61 21.70 -23.09
C GLU A 604 -7.17 21.26 -24.51
N LYS A 605 -6.34 20.23 -24.59
CA LYS A 605 -5.89 19.65 -25.86
C LYS A 605 -7.06 19.09 -26.66
N PHE A 606 -7.94 18.32 -26.03
CA PHE A 606 -9.11 17.72 -26.67
C PHE A 606 -10.08 18.77 -27.19
N GLU A 607 -10.32 19.85 -26.46
CA GLU A 607 -11.15 20.96 -26.93
C GLU A 607 -10.55 21.66 -28.16
N LYS A 608 -9.22 21.85 -28.19
CA LYS A 608 -8.53 22.38 -29.38
C LYS A 608 -8.56 21.43 -30.57
N MET A 609 -8.48 20.12 -30.32
CA MET A 609 -8.46 19.09 -31.37
C MET A 609 -9.85 18.78 -31.93
N ARG A 610 -10.91 18.94 -31.13
CA ARG A 610 -12.30 18.63 -31.50
C ARG A 610 -12.74 19.26 -32.84
N PRO A 611 -12.58 20.57 -33.09
CA PRO A 611 -12.97 21.17 -34.37
C PRO A 611 -12.11 20.68 -35.54
N LYS A 612 -10.80 20.46 -35.33
CA LYS A 612 -9.87 19.97 -36.36
C LYS A 612 -10.23 18.55 -36.81
N LEU A 613 -10.53 17.67 -35.85
CA LEU A 613 -10.99 16.30 -36.14
C LEU A 613 -12.34 16.26 -36.86
N ARG A 614 -13.28 17.17 -36.52
CA ARG A 614 -14.54 17.32 -37.26
C ARG A 614 -14.31 17.79 -38.70
N ALA A 615 -13.39 18.73 -38.92
CA ALA A 615 -13.02 19.18 -40.25
C ALA A 615 -12.41 18.04 -41.09
N ALA A 616 -11.48 17.26 -40.52
CA ALA A 616 -10.91 16.08 -41.19
C ALA A 616 -11.97 15.03 -41.53
N GLN A 617 -12.96 14.79 -40.65
CA GLN A 617 -14.10 13.92 -40.95
C GLN A 617 -14.93 14.42 -42.15
N ALA A 618 -15.20 15.73 -42.20
CA ALA A 618 -15.95 16.33 -43.29
C ALA A 618 -15.18 16.25 -44.61
N GLU A 619 -13.87 16.50 -44.59
CA GLU A 619 -12.99 16.36 -45.76
C GLU A 619 -12.95 14.93 -46.26
N ARG A 620 -12.79 13.95 -45.37
CA ARG A 620 -12.81 12.53 -45.74
C ARG A 620 -14.15 12.11 -46.33
N LYS A 621 -15.26 12.58 -45.77
CA LYS A 621 -16.59 12.32 -46.33
C LYS A 621 -16.72 12.91 -47.74
N ALA A 622 -16.30 14.18 -47.92
CA ALA A 622 -16.32 14.84 -49.22
C ALA A 622 -15.45 14.13 -50.26
N PHE A 623 -14.31 13.56 -49.84
CA PHE A 623 -13.47 12.72 -50.70
C PHE A 623 -14.26 11.50 -51.21
N PHE A 624 -14.88 10.72 -50.33
CA PHE A 624 -15.65 9.54 -50.76
C PHE A 624 -16.89 9.88 -51.58
N ASP A 625 -17.58 10.98 -51.26
CA ASP A 625 -18.72 11.47 -52.05
C ASP A 625 -18.27 11.85 -53.48
N LYS A 626 -17.09 12.50 -53.62
CA LYS A 626 -16.48 12.80 -54.91
C LYS A 626 -16.10 11.53 -55.68
N GLN A 627 -15.53 10.52 -55.02
CA GLN A 627 -15.17 9.26 -55.68
C GLN A 627 -16.40 8.52 -56.22
N LYS A 628 -17.47 8.41 -55.41
CA LYS A 628 -18.74 7.83 -55.87
C LYS A 628 -19.33 8.57 -57.07
N ALA A 629 -19.24 9.90 -57.09
CA ALA A 629 -19.70 10.71 -58.22
C ALA A 629 -18.84 10.52 -59.48
N LEU A 630 -17.53 10.28 -59.35
CA LEU A 630 -16.64 9.95 -60.46
C LEU A 630 -16.94 8.57 -61.04
N GLU A 631 -17.12 7.57 -60.17
CA GLU A 631 -17.49 6.19 -60.56
C GLU A 631 -18.83 6.17 -61.32
N ALA A 632 -19.85 6.88 -60.81
CA ALA A 632 -21.15 7.00 -61.48
C ALA A 632 -21.08 7.63 -62.88
N ARG A 633 -20.00 8.37 -63.18
CA ARG A 633 -19.74 9.00 -64.48
C ARG A 633 -18.76 8.21 -65.35
N GLY A 634 -18.37 7.00 -64.94
CA GLY A 634 -17.43 6.13 -65.66
C GLY A 634 -15.98 6.60 -65.60
N ILE A 635 -15.63 7.51 -64.68
CA ILE A 635 -14.26 7.99 -64.47
C ILE A 635 -13.63 7.15 -63.37
N LYS A 636 -12.38 6.71 -63.58
CA LYS A 636 -11.64 5.89 -62.61
C LYS A 636 -11.42 6.68 -61.30
N PRO A 637 -11.82 6.15 -60.14
CA PRO A 637 -11.65 6.82 -58.85
C PRO A 637 -10.17 6.89 -58.45
N ASP A 638 -9.84 7.85 -57.58
CA ASP A 638 -8.55 7.90 -56.89
C ASP A 638 -8.37 6.72 -55.93
N VAL A 639 -7.11 6.42 -55.60
CA VAL A 639 -6.75 5.37 -54.64
C VAL A 639 -7.30 5.72 -53.25
N ALA A 640 -8.04 4.79 -52.64
CA ALA A 640 -8.65 4.95 -51.32
C ALA A 640 -7.63 5.33 -50.22
N SER A 641 -6.37 4.90 -50.35
CA SER A 641 -5.29 5.24 -49.42
C SER A 641 -4.96 6.73 -49.32
N LYS A 642 -5.41 7.57 -50.28
CA LYS A 642 -5.33 9.03 -50.14
C LYS A 642 -6.21 9.53 -48.99
N ALA A 643 -7.36 8.89 -48.74
CA ALA A 643 -8.25 9.24 -47.65
C ALA A 643 -7.66 8.94 -46.27
N ASP A 644 -6.71 8.00 -46.17
CA ASP A 644 -6.05 7.60 -44.93
C ASP A 644 -4.93 8.56 -44.50
N ARG A 645 -4.57 9.52 -45.36
CA ARG A 645 -3.62 10.60 -45.09
C ARG A 645 -4.31 11.91 -44.69
N ILE A 646 -5.64 11.98 -44.74
CA ILE A 646 -6.39 13.18 -44.33
C ILE A 646 -6.23 13.36 -42.82
N GLY A 647 -5.75 14.52 -42.39
CA GLY A 647 -5.53 14.82 -40.98
C GLY A 647 -4.40 14.01 -40.34
N GLU A 648 -3.45 13.50 -41.12
CA GLU A 648 -2.28 12.78 -40.60
C GLU A 648 -1.46 13.67 -39.64
N GLU A 649 -1.35 14.96 -39.93
CA GLU A 649 -0.71 15.95 -39.06
C GLU A 649 -1.39 16.09 -37.69
N LEU A 650 -2.68 15.75 -37.59
CA LEU A 650 -3.43 15.79 -36.34
C LEU A 650 -3.04 14.63 -35.40
N VAL A 651 -2.45 13.56 -35.93
CA VAL A 651 -1.97 12.43 -35.14
C VAL A 651 -0.81 12.90 -34.26
N ASP A 652 0.22 13.48 -34.87
CA ASP A 652 1.39 14.00 -34.14
C ASP A 652 0.96 15.12 -33.19
N GLU A 653 0.06 16.01 -33.63
CA GLU A 653 -0.47 17.04 -32.75
C GLU A 653 -1.18 16.43 -31.54
N LEU A 654 -1.98 15.37 -31.69
CA LEU A 654 -2.69 14.73 -30.59
C LEU A 654 -1.73 14.06 -29.58
N PHE A 655 -0.66 13.42 -30.06
CA PHE A 655 0.29 12.66 -29.24
C PHE A 655 1.46 13.47 -28.66
N ASP A 656 1.59 14.75 -29.00
CA ASP A 656 2.63 15.65 -28.45
C ASP A 656 2.34 16.11 -27.01
N VAL A 657 1.95 15.18 -26.13
CA VAL A 657 1.84 15.41 -24.69
C VAL A 657 3.04 14.76 -24.03
N LYS A 658 3.84 15.56 -23.32
CA LYS A 658 5.05 15.11 -22.63
C LYS A 658 4.88 15.29 -21.14
N VAL A 659 5.10 14.21 -20.39
CA VAL A 659 5.07 14.21 -18.93
C VAL A 659 6.46 13.85 -18.41
N LEU A 660 6.96 14.66 -17.49
CA LEU A 660 8.29 14.52 -16.91
C LEU A 660 8.16 14.34 -15.41
N ASP A 661 8.71 13.23 -14.90
CA ASP A 661 8.91 13.01 -13.47
C ASP A 661 10.41 13.01 -13.17
N LEU A 662 10.86 14.05 -12.46
CA LEU A 662 12.27 14.27 -12.14
C LEU A 662 12.79 13.35 -11.02
N ALA A 663 11.91 12.65 -10.32
CA ALA A 663 12.25 11.80 -9.18
C ALA A 663 11.41 10.51 -9.17
N MET A 664 11.30 9.89 -10.34
CA MET A 664 10.26 8.89 -10.63
C MET A 664 10.28 7.61 -9.79
N GLY A 665 11.38 7.31 -9.09
CA GLY A 665 11.51 6.06 -8.32
C GLY A 665 11.29 4.85 -9.23
N SER A 666 10.32 3.98 -8.91
CA SER A 666 9.90 2.89 -9.82
C SER A 666 9.17 3.30 -11.09
N GLY A 667 8.89 4.59 -11.25
CA GLY A 667 8.03 5.10 -12.32
C GLY A 667 6.54 4.91 -12.03
N HIS A 668 6.13 4.67 -10.78
CA HIS A 668 4.72 4.44 -10.42
C HIS A 668 3.79 5.56 -10.93
N PHE A 669 4.20 6.82 -10.78
CA PHE A 669 3.48 7.96 -11.33
C PHE A 669 3.39 7.89 -12.87
N LEU A 670 4.50 7.62 -13.56
CA LEU A 670 4.52 7.56 -15.03
C LEU A 670 3.69 6.40 -15.58
N VAL A 671 3.66 5.25 -14.89
CA VAL A 671 2.79 4.11 -15.25
C VAL A 671 1.33 4.53 -15.17
N GLU A 672 0.92 5.18 -14.08
CA GLU A 672 -0.46 5.67 -13.92
C GLU A 672 -0.80 6.75 -14.94
N VAL A 673 0.14 7.65 -15.26
CA VAL A 673 -0.02 8.66 -16.30
C VAL A 673 -0.26 8.04 -17.67
N VAL A 674 0.50 7.01 -18.05
CA VAL A 674 0.31 6.32 -19.33
C VAL A 674 -1.07 5.70 -19.40
N ASP A 675 -1.50 4.97 -18.36
CA ASP A 675 -2.83 4.36 -18.32
C ASP A 675 -3.93 5.44 -18.40
N PHE A 676 -3.82 6.52 -17.62
CA PHE A 676 -4.77 7.62 -17.61
C PHE A 676 -4.87 8.35 -18.97
N ILE A 677 -3.72 8.68 -19.59
CA ILE A 677 -3.67 9.32 -20.91
C ILE A 677 -4.32 8.41 -21.94
N THR A 678 -3.92 7.14 -22.02
CA THR A 678 -4.47 6.19 -23.00
C THR A 678 -6.00 6.08 -22.87
N ASP A 679 -6.53 5.93 -21.64
CA ASP A 679 -7.96 5.77 -21.40
C ASP A 679 -8.75 7.04 -21.78
N ARG A 680 -8.24 8.22 -21.41
CA ARG A 680 -8.85 9.50 -21.79
C ARG A 680 -8.80 9.75 -23.30
N MET A 681 -7.69 9.41 -23.97
CA MET A 681 -7.57 9.51 -25.42
C MET A 681 -8.53 8.56 -26.14
N LEU A 682 -8.65 7.32 -25.69
CA LEU A 682 -9.62 6.36 -26.22
C LEU A 682 -11.05 6.87 -26.09
N ALA A 683 -11.42 7.35 -24.89
CA ALA A 683 -12.75 7.93 -24.66
C ALA A 683 -13.03 9.11 -25.59
N PHE A 684 -12.05 10.01 -25.78
CA PHE A 684 -12.16 11.14 -26.69
C PHE A 684 -12.31 10.71 -28.16
N LEU A 685 -11.46 9.79 -28.63
CA LEU A 685 -11.47 9.30 -30.02
C LEU A 685 -12.74 8.51 -30.35
N ASN A 686 -13.34 7.80 -29.38
CA ASN A 686 -14.60 7.08 -29.53
C ASN A 686 -15.80 7.99 -29.83
N ALA A 687 -15.71 9.30 -29.55
CA ALA A 687 -16.74 10.27 -29.94
C ALA A 687 -16.76 10.59 -31.45
N PHE A 688 -15.82 10.04 -32.21
CA PHE A 688 -15.65 10.26 -33.65
C PHE A 688 -15.78 8.92 -34.41
N PRO A 689 -16.81 8.75 -35.26
CA PRO A 689 -16.99 7.51 -36.05
C PRO A 689 -15.79 7.11 -36.91
N TRP A 690 -15.02 8.11 -37.35
CA TRP A 690 -13.70 7.93 -37.95
C TRP A 690 -12.76 9.00 -37.41
N ASN A 691 -11.49 8.66 -37.18
CA ASN A 691 -10.45 9.62 -36.87
C ASN A 691 -9.11 9.23 -37.54
N PRO A 692 -8.18 10.18 -37.74
CA PRO A 692 -6.88 9.91 -38.37
C PRO A 692 -6.03 8.90 -37.58
N VAL A 693 -6.22 8.82 -36.26
CA VAL A 693 -5.50 7.88 -35.38
C VAL A 693 -5.80 6.44 -35.76
N GLN A 694 -7.05 6.09 -36.10
CA GLN A 694 -7.37 4.74 -36.59
C GLN A 694 -6.57 4.34 -37.84
N ALA A 695 -6.39 5.27 -38.78
CA ALA A 695 -5.58 5.04 -39.98
C ALA A 695 -4.09 4.89 -39.64
N TYR A 696 -3.59 5.70 -38.70
CA TYR A 696 -2.22 5.59 -38.18
C TYR A 696 -1.98 4.24 -37.48
N LEU A 697 -2.85 3.81 -36.57
CA LEU A 697 -2.76 2.52 -35.88
C LEU A 697 -2.81 1.35 -36.88
N GLY A 698 -3.63 1.46 -37.94
CA GLY A 698 -3.66 0.50 -39.04
C GLY A 698 -2.32 0.38 -39.77
N ARG A 699 -1.67 1.52 -40.09
CA ARG A 699 -0.32 1.53 -40.69
C ARG A 699 0.73 0.95 -39.75
N MET A 700 0.70 1.32 -38.48
CA MET A 700 1.63 0.80 -37.47
C MET A 700 1.47 -0.72 -37.30
N ARG A 701 0.24 -1.24 -37.27
CA ARG A 701 -0.02 -2.68 -37.24
C ARG A 701 0.62 -3.39 -38.44
N ALA A 702 0.42 -2.85 -39.64
CA ALA A 702 1.00 -3.42 -40.86
C ALA A 702 2.54 -3.39 -40.84
N ALA A 703 3.13 -2.29 -40.35
CA ALA A 703 4.57 -2.17 -40.21
C ALA A 703 5.16 -3.18 -39.22
N ILE A 704 4.53 -3.35 -38.04
CA ILE A 704 4.96 -4.34 -37.03
C ILE A 704 4.89 -5.76 -37.60
N LEU A 705 3.82 -6.09 -38.33
CA LEU A 705 3.68 -7.41 -38.95
C LEU A 705 4.74 -7.64 -40.05
N ALA A 706 5.03 -6.63 -40.87
CA ALA A 706 6.06 -6.72 -41.90
C ALA A 706 7.47 -6.85 -41.30
N GLU A 707 7.75 -6.13 -40.21
CA GLU A 707 9.03 -6.23 -39.48
C GLU A 707 9.18 -7.61 -38.84
N ALA A 708 8.13 -8.14 -38.21
CA ALA A 708 8.15 -9.49 -37.67
C ALA A 708 8.41 -10.55 -38.76
N GLU A 709 7.76 -10.41 -39.93
CA GLU A 709 8.00 -11.27 -41.08
C GLU A 709 9.46 -11.20 -41.56
N GLN A 710 10.06 -10.00 -41.62
CA GLN A 710 11.48 -9.82 -41.94
C GLN A 710 12.40 -10.48 -40.91
N GLN A 711 12.02 -10.47 -39.64
CA GLN A 711 12.73 -11.15 -38.56
C GLN A 711 12.46 -12.67 -38.52
N GLY A 712 11.59 -13.21 -39.39
CA GLY A 712 11.19 -14.62 -39.35
C GLY A 712 10.29 -15.00 -38.16
N VAL A 713 9.78 -13.98 -37.45
CA VAL A 713 8.93 -14.10 -36.26
C VAL A 713 7.46 -14.06 -36.67
N THR A 714 6.67 -14.95 -36.10
CA THR A 714 5.21 -15.00 -36.24
C THR A 714 4.57 -14.34 -35.03
N LEU A 715 3.82 -13.26 -35.26
CA LEU A 715 3.06 -12.58 -34.22
C LEU A 715 1.57 -12.94 -34.33
N ASP A 716 0.90 -13.03 -33.18
CA ASP A 716 -0.55 -13.15 -33.11
C ASP A 716 -1.21 -11.79 -33.40
N PRO A 717 -1.93 -11.63 -34.54
CA PRO A 717 -2.57 -10.36 -34.88
C PRO A 717 -3.63 -9.92 -33.88
N ALA A 718 -4.23 -10.85 -33.12
CA ALA A 718 -5.24 -10.55 -32.12
C ALA A 718 -4.67 -9.75 -30.93
N LYS A 719 -3.35 -9.83 -30.69
CA LYS A 719 -2.68 -9.05 -29.64
C LYS A 719 -2.39 -7.60 -30.05
N LEU A 720 -2.45 -7.26 -31.35
CA LEU A 720 -2.23 -5.92 -31.90
C LEU A 720 -3.52 -5.08 -31.90
N THR A 721 -4.18 -5.01 -30.74
CA THR A 721 -5.38 -4.21 -30.53
C THR A 721 -5.05 -2.72 -30.58
N ASP A 722 -6.03 -1.88 -30.92
CA ASP A 722 -5.84 -0.42 -30.96
C ASP A 722 -5.38 0.13 -29.60
N VAL A 723 -5.89 -0.44 -28.50
CA VAL A 723 -5.49 -0.08 -27.12
C VAL A 723 -4.02 -0.38 -26.87
N ASN A 724 -3.53 -1.59 -27.21
CA ASN A 724 -2.14 -1.96 -26.99
C ASN A 724 -1.18 -1.13 -27.86
N LEU A 725 -1.61 -0.82 -29.08
CA LEU A 725 -0.86 0.02 -30.00
C LEU A 725 -0.78 1.48 -29.53
N LEU A 726 -1.85 2.02 -28.95
CA LEU A 726 -1.87 3.33 -28.31
C LEU A 726 -0.92 3.38 -27.10
N LYS A 727 -1.03 2.41 -26.17
CA LYS A 727 -0.10 2.31 -25.03
C LYS A 727 1.36 2.25 -25.48
N ARG A 728 1.66 1.48 -26.53
CA ARG A 728 3.01 1.40 -27.11
C ARG A 728 3.51 2.74 -27.65
N HIS A 729 2.63 3.54 -28.26
CA HIS A 729 2.98 4.87 -28.74
C HIS A 729 3.24 5.83 -27.59
N ASP A 730 2.36 5.84 -26.58
CA ASP A 730 2.48 6.70 -25.40
C ASP A 730 3.79 6.41 -24.63
N ILE A 731 4.14 5.13 -24.44
CA ILE A 731 5.40 4.71 -23.78
C ILE A 731 6.64 5.24 -24.52
N ARG A 732 6.62 5.22 -25.86
CA ARG A 732 7.74 5.71 -26.69
C ARG A 732 7.92 7.24 -26.58
N ASN A 733 6.84 7.97 -26.28
CA ASN A 733 6.89 9.42 -26.08
C ASN A 733 7.21 9.81 -24.63
N THR A 734 6.97 8.92 -23.65
CA THR A 734 7.39 9.11 -22.25
C THR A 734 8.84 8.68 -21.98
N GLY A 735 9.36 7.72 -22.74
CA GLY A 735 10.77 7.31 -22.69
C GLY A 735 11.62 8.20 -23.59
N GLY A 736 12.14 9.29 -23.04
CA GLY A 736 13.24 10.01 -23.68
C GLY A 736 14.43 9.06 -23.81
N SER A 737 14.84 8.76 -25.04
CA SER A 737 16.24 8.43 -25.30
C SER A 737 17.07 9.61 -24.78
N PRO A 738 18.14 9.39 -23.98
CA PRO A 738 19.16 10.42 -23.81
C PRO A 738 19.78 10.80 -25.16
#